data_AF-A0A7C2FYK1-F1
#
_entry.id   AF-A0A7C2FYK1-F1
#
_cell.length_a   1.000
_cell.length_b   1.000
_cell.length_c   1.000
_cell.angle_alpha   90.00
_cell.angle_beta   90.00
_cell.angle_gamma   90.00
#
_symmetry.space_group_name_H-M   'P 1'
#
loop_
_entity.id
_entity.type
_entity.pdbx_description
1 polymer ?
#
loop_
_entity_poly.entity_id
_entity_poly.type
_entity_poly.pdbx_seq_one_letter_code
_entity_poly.pdbx_strand_id
1 'polypeptide(L)'
;KAVRSLELGRRSLQWEDPAWVDALKNGLPTDPEDLKRVLPLYPNDLRLWAVMAALRRGVSVELLFKATGIDPWFLERMLNIVRMERRLLSEPLNPGLLREAKRLGFSDEQVARLADRLPDQVRELRARWGIRPVYKLVDTCAAEFEAETPYFYSTYAGTENEAEPVPEKKALVIGSGPIRIGQGIEFDYCSVHSVWALRSAGVKALIINSNPETVSTDFDTSDRLYFEPLDAESVLNVLENEGMPPAIVQFGGQTAINLAWPLARAGVELLGSPAEAIDLAEDRRRFEDFLSRLGIPQPPGAAVNTVSQAVKVADAIGYPVLVRPSYVLGGRAMEICHDREELIRYVEMALEAAGRHPILVDKYLEGREVEVDAVCDAAEVLIPGIMEHIERAGVHSGDSMAVYPAVHLTPQEVETIVDYTTRIGRALGFKGLLNIQFVIMRPNGDRWPSWGRPPAGPVDSEVYVLEVNPRSSRTVPFISKVTGVPMVALGTRIALGETLASLGYSGGLWSRSRLVAVKAPVFSMSKLAGVDTYLGPEMKSTGEVMGIDFTFEAALIKALIASGLALPRKGAILLTIADRDKPEAAPLIKALANLGFEFYATEGTARFIRQLGLPVKQQVYKLGEGHPNVVDVIREGLVKGVVNTLTGNRTPLKDGFEIRRTAVERQIPCYTSLDTLRAAVQALKAGTAGYSVLPLPEYRRPRGR
;
A
#
# COMPACT_ATOMS: atom_id res chain seq x y z
N LYS A 1 -15.49 0.55 -18.47
CA LYS A 1 -14.16 1.16 -18.26
C LYS A 1 -13.95 1.60 -16.82
N ALA A 2 -14.67 2.60 -16.30
CA ALA A 2 -14.48 3.10 -14.93
C ALA A 2 -14.44 2.01 -13.85
N VAL A 3 -15.37 1.03 -13.87
CA VAL A 3 -15.36 -0.09 -12.92
C VAL A 3 -14.07 -0.94 -13.00
N ARG A 4 -13.49 -1.12 -14.20
CA ARG A 4 -12.20 -1.81 -14.35
C ARG A 4 -11.05 -0.98 -13.78
N SER A 5 -11.10 0.34 -13.97
CA SER A 5 -10.14 1.29 -13.40
C SER A 5 -10.16 1.37 -11.86
N LEU A 6 -11.21 0.86 -11.19
CA LEU A 6 -11.23 0.75 -9.72
C LEU A 6 -10.35 -0.38 -9.18
N GLU A 7 -9.95 -1.33 -10.04
CA GLU A 7 -9.06 -2.44 -9.71
C GLU A 7 -9.49 -3.26 -8.48
N LEU A 8 -10.79 -3.53 -8.38
CA LEU A 8 -11.40 -4.29 -7.28
C LEU A 8 -11.22 -5.81 -7.45
N GLY A 9 -10.08 -6.23 -8.00
CA GLY A 9 -9.76 -7.62 -8.30
C GLY A 9 -10.82 -8.29 -9.17
N ARG A 10 -11.47 -9.33 -8.66
CA ARG A 10 -12.47 -10.13 -9.41
C ARG A 10 -13.84 -9.43 -9.58
N ARG A 11 -14.04 -8.24 -8.98
CA ARG A 11 -15.31 -7.52 -9.02
C ARG A 11 -15.52 -6.72 -10.32
N SER A 12 -15.64 -7.43 -11.44
CA SER A 12 -16.15 -6.85 -12.70
C SER A 12 -17.61 -6.40 -12.55
N LEU A 13 -18.19 -5.69 -13.53
CA LEU A 13 -19.63 -5.38 -13.54
C LEU A 13 -20.54 -6.63 -13.50
N GLN A 14 -19.99 -7.79 -13.85
CA GLN A 14 -20.68 -9.10 -13.81
C GLN A 14 -20.60 -9.78 -12.45
N TRP A 15 -19.84 -9.24 -11.49
CA TRP A 15 -19.74 -9.80 -10.15
C TRP A 15 -21.06 -9.62 -9.39
N GLU A 16 -21.41 -10.63 -8.60
CA GLU A 16 -22.60 -10.65 -7.75
C GLU A 16 -22.27 -11.38 -6.46
N ASP A 17 -22.88 -10.94 -5.36
CA ASP A 17 -22.84 -11.68 -4.11
C ASP A 17 -23.78 -12.90 -4.20
N PRO A 18 -23.31 -14.13 -3.90
CA PRO A 18 -24.16 -15.32 -3.87
C PRO A 18 -25.43 -15.16 -3.02
N ALA A 19 -25.36 -14.43 -1.90
CA ALA A 19 -26.52 -14.21 -1.03
C ALA A 19 -27.63 -13.44 -1.74
N TRP A 20 -27.29 -12.47 -2.60
CA TRP A 20 -28.26 -11.72 -3.39
C TRP A 20 -28.90 -12.59 -4.47
N VAL A 21 -28.11 -13.49 -5.06
CA VAL A 21 -28.59 -14.44 -6.05
C VAL A 21 -29.66 -15.33 -5.44
N ASP A 22 -29.38 -15.91 -4.28
CA ASP A 22 -30.28 -16.82 -3.58
C ASP A 22 -31.54 -16.11 -3.08
N ALA A 23 -31.40 -14.92 -2.52
CA ALA A 23 -32.53 -14.19 -1.97
C ALA A 23 -33.57 -13.79 -3.03
N LEU A 24 -33.16 -13.63 -4.29
CA LEU A 24 -34.05 -13.33 -5.41
C LEU A 24 -34.59 -14.58 -6.15
N LYS A 25 -34.20 -15.80 -5.76
CA LYS A 25 -34.72 -17.04 -6.38
C LYS A 25 -36.19 -17.31 -6.07
N ASN A 26 -36.68 -16.87 -4.91
CA ASN A 26 -38.02 -17.20 -4.40
C ASN A 26 -39.11 -16.21 -4.83
N GLY A 27 -38.83 -15.36 -5.81
CA GLY A 27 -39.74 -14.34 -6.32
C GLY A 27 -39.14 -12.93 -6.24
N LEU A 28 -39.55 -12.06 -7.16
CA LEU A 28 -39.09 -10.67 -7.19
C LEU A 28 -39.92 -9.82 -6.22
N PRO A 29 -39.30 -9.06 -5.30
CA PRO A 29 -40.00 -8.06 -4.53
C PRO A 29 -40.74 -7.07 -5.45
N THR A 30 -41.96 -6.70 -5.09
CA THR A 30 -42.80 -5.78 -5.87
C THR A 30 -42.82 -4.36 -5.30
N ASP A 31 -42.32 -4.18 -4.07
CA ASP A 31 -42.22 -2.90 -3.38
C ASP A 31 -40.74 -2.49 -3.14
N PRO A 32 -40.42 -1.18 -3.13
CA PRO A 32 -39.05 -0.70 -2.94
C PRO A 32 -38.39 -1.08 -1.60
N GLU A 33 -39.16 -1.15 -0.51
CA GLU A 33 -38.63 -1.43 0.82
C GLU A 33 -38.26 -2.91 0.99
N ASP A 34 -39.09 -3.83 0.50
CA ASP A 34 -38.74 -5.24 0.46
C ASP A 34 -37.52 -5.50 -0.42
N LEU A 35 -37.39 -4.77 -1.54
CA LEU A 35 -36.19 -4.87 -2.37
C LEU A 35 -34.92 -4.40 -1.63
N LYS A 36 -35.00 -3.32 -0.83
CA LYS A 36 -33.90 -2.83 0.02
C LYS A 36 -33.57 -3.77 1.19
N ARG A 37 -34.52 -4.60 1.64
CA ARG A 37 -34.28 -5.63 2.67
C ARG A 37 -33.46 -6.79 2.11
N VAL A 38 -33.66 -7.11 0.84
CA VAL A 38 -33.01 -8.24 0.16
C VAL A 38 -31.67 -7.85 -0.46
N LEU A 39 -31.57 -6.63 -0.98
CA LEU A 39 -30.38 -6.13 -1.67
C LEU A 39 -29.85 -4.87 -0.99
N PRO A 40 -28.53 -4.65 -0.95
CA PRO A 40 -27.93 -3.45 -0.35
C PRO A 40 -28.07 -2.23 -1.28
N LEU A 41 -29.32 -1.80 -1.52
CA LEU A 41 -29.68 -0.69 -2.42
C LEU A 41 -29.63 0.70 -1.76
N TYR A 42 -29.30 0.77 -0.47
CA TYR A 42 -28.92 2.02 0.18
C TYR A 42 -27.57 2.52 -0.38
N PRO A 43 -27.20 3.81 -0.19
CA PRO A 43 -25.88 4.30 -0.57
C PRO A 43 -24.76 3.55 0.17
N ASN A 44 -24.04 2.69 -0.55
CA ASN A 44 -22.86 1.96 -0.10
C ASN A 44 -21.99 1.62 -1.32
N ASP A 45 -20.81 1.06 -1.06
CA ASP A 45 -19.85 0.66 -2.08
C ASP A 45 -20.36 -0.49 -2.95
N LEU A 46 -21.19 -1.40 -2.44
CA LEU A 46 -21.75 -2.55 -3.16
C LEU A 46 -22.97 -2.24 -4.05
N ARG A 47 -23.55 -1.04 -3.93
CA ARG A 47 -24.83 -0.66 -4.53
C ARG A 47 -24.89 -0.85 -6.04
N LEU A 48 -23.80 -0.52 -6.75
CA LEU A 48 -23.73 -0.66 -8.22
C LEU A 48 -23.97 -2.11 -8.65
N TRP A 49 -23.32 -3.06 -7.98
CA TRP A 49 -23.47 -4.49 -8.30
C TRP A 49 -24.84 -5.03 -7.89
N ALA A 50 -25.39 -4.57 -6.77
CA ALA A 50 -26.75 -4.92 -6.37
C ALA A 50 -27.80 -4.46 -7.39
N VAL A 51 -27.65 -3.26 -7.95
CA VAL A 51 -28.51 -2.77 -9.06
C VAL A 51 -28.37 -3.64 -10.30
N MET A 52 -27.14 -3.96 -10.72
CA MET A 52 -26.91 -4.85 -11.87
C MET A 52 -27.53 -6.24 -11.64
N ALA A 53 -27.40 -6.78 -10.42
CA ALA A 53 -27.97 -8.06 -10.04
C ALA A 53 -29.51 -8.06 -10.09
N ALA A 54 -30.15 -6.98 -9.61
CA ALA A 54 -31.59 -6.79 -9.69
C ALA A 54 -32.07 -6.75 -11.15
N LEU A 55 -31.41 -5.97 -12.01
CA LEU A 55 -31.74 -5.85 -13.43
C LEU A 55 -31.60 -7.19 -14.16
N ARG A 56 -30.56 -7.99 -13.88
CA ARG A 56 -30.38 -9.33 -14.46
C ARG A 56 -31.55 -10.26 -14.17
N ARG A 57 -32.15 -10.13 -12.99
CA ARG A 57 -33.29 -10.94 -12.54
C ARG A 57 -34.64 -10.36 -12.92
N GLY A 58 -34.68 -9.23 -13.62
CA GLY A 58 -35.90 -8.67 -14.20
C GLY A 58 -36.63 -7.67 -13.32
N VAL A 59 -35.99 -7.15 -12.26
CA VAL A 59 -36.53 -6.01 -11.51
C VAL A 59 -36.68 -4.81 -12.45
N SER A 60 -37.84 -4.15 -12.41
CA SER A 60 -38.13 -3.04 -13.31
C SER A 60 -37.31 -1.79 -12.97
N VAL A 61 -37.00 -0.99 -13.99
CA VAL A 61 -36.32 0.30 -13.84
C VAL A 61 -37.08 1.21 -12.88
N GLU A 62 -38.41 1.22 -12.95
CA GLU A 62 -39.23 2.06 -12.09
C GLU A 62 -39.18 1.64 -10.61
N LEU A 63 -39.15 0.35 -10.33
CA LEU A 63 -38.99 -0.14 -8.96
C LEU A 63 -37.59 0.20 -8.41
N LEU A 64 -36.55 0.03 -9.24
CA LEU A 64 -35.18 0.42 -8.86
C LEU A 64 -35.02 1.93 -8.67
N PHE A 65 -35.67 2.75 -9.49
CA PHE A 65 -35.69 4.21 -9.29
C PHE A 65 -36.31 4.55 -7.94
N LYS A 66 -37.48 3.97 -7.61
CA LYS A 66 -38.13 4.19 -6.30
C LYS A 66 -37.26 3.71 -5.14
N ALA A 67 -36.53 2.60 -5.31
CA ALA A 67 -35.65 2.06 -4.28
C ALA A 67 -34.34 2.83 -4.13
N THR A 68 -33.81 3.43 -5.22
CA THR A 68 -32.44 3.96 -5.23
C THR A 68 -32.33 5.46 -5.43
N GLY A 69 -33.31 6.09 -6.05
CA GLY A 69 -33.23 7.46 -6.56
C GLY A 69 -32.30 7.64 -7.77
N ILE A 70 -31.74 6.55 -8.33
CA ILE A 70 -30.93 6.62 -9.56
C ILE A 70 -31.87 6.87 -10.73
N ASP A 71 -31.63 7.95 -11.47
CA ASP A 71 -32.48 8.36 -12.58
C ASP A 71 -32.74 7.20 -13.58
N PRO A 72 -33.99 7.01 -14.05
CA PRO A 72 -34.34 5.95 -14.99
C PRO A 72 -33.45 5.89 -16.23
N TRP A 73 -32.91 7.03 -16.70
CA TRP A 73 -31.99 7.07 -17.83
C TRP A 73 -30.74 6.21 -17.58
N PHE A 74 -30.11 6.32 -16.41
CA PHE A 74 -28.92 5.51 -16.08
C PHE A 74 -29.28 4.03 -15.92
N LEU A 75 -30.40 3.74 -15.27
CA LEU A 75 -30.89 2.38 -15.07
C LEU A 75 -31.20 1.69 -16.41
N GLU A 76 -31.77 2.39 -17.39
CA GLU A 76 -31.96 1.87 -18.75
C GLU A 76 -30.63 1.60 -19.47
N ARG A 77 -29.60 2.44 -19.28
CA ARG A 77 -28.25 2.16 -19.81
C ARG A 77 -27.63 0.93 -19.17
N MET A 78 -27.80 0.73 -17.87
CA MET A 78 -27.38 -0.49 -17.18
C MET A 78 -28.16 -1.71 -17.67
N LEU A 79 -29.46 -1.57 -17.92
CA LEU A 79 -30.29 -2.64 -18.48
C LEU A 79 -29.85 -3.02 -19.90
N ASN A 80 -29.39 -2.07 -20.72
CA ASN A 80 -28.82 -2.38 -22.03
C ASN A 80 -27.55 -3.23 -21.95
N ILE A 81 -26.72 -3.02 -20.92
CA ILE A 81 -25.56 -3.88 -20.65
C ILE A 81 -26.06 -5.30 -20.31
N VAL A 82 -27.04 -5.43 -19.41
CA VAL A 82 -27.65 -6.73 -19.07
C VAL A 82 -28.27 -7.43 -20.30
N ARG A 83 -28.94 -6.69 -21.18
CA ARG A 83 -29.48 -7.23 -22.44
C ARG A 83 -28.35 -7.76 -23.34
N MET A 84 -27.24 -7.05 -23.44
CA MET A 84 -26.06 -7.53 -24.18
C MET A 84 -25.44 -8.78 -23.53
N GLU A 85 -25.39 -8.87 -22.20
CA GLU A 85 -24.94 -10.09 -21.51
C GLU A 85 -25.78 -11.31 -21.93
N ARG A 86 -27.11 -11.16 -21.97
CA ARG A 86 -28.02 -12.23 -22.42
C ARG A 86 -27.77 -12.62 -23.88
N ARG A 87 -27.56 -11.65 -24.76
CA ARG A 87 -27.26 -11.91 -26.17
C ARG A 87 -25.95 -12.66 -26.34
N LEU A 88 -24.89 -12.26 -25.65
CA LEU A 88 -23.59 -12.96 -25.66
C LEU A 88 -23.67 -14.40 -25.13
N LEU A 89 -24.59 -14.67 -24.20
CA LEU A 89 -24.87 -16.02 -23.69
C LEU A 89 -25.67 -16.89 -24.67
N SER A 90 -26.60 -16.30 -25.43
CA SER A 90 -27.56 -17.05 -26.26
C SER A 90 -27.22 -17.11 -27.74
N GLU A 91 -26.48 -16.12 -28.26
CA GLU A 91 -26.15 -15.97 -29.67
C GLU A 91 -24.70 -16.41 -29.95
N PRO A 92 -24.43 -17.04 -31.11
CA PRO A 92 -23.06 -17.34 -31.50
C PRO A 92 -22.27 -16.04 -31.77
N LEU A 93 -21.06 -15.96 -31.21
CA LEU A 93 -20.19 -14.80 -31.36
C LEU A 93 -19.83 -14.57 -32.84
N ASN A 94 -20.20 -13.40 -33.35
CA ASN A 94 -19.96 -12.95 -34.72
C ASN A 94 -19.42 -11.50 -34.72
N PRO A 95 -18.91 -10.98 -35.85
CA PRO A 95 -18.31 -9.64 -35.89
C PRO A 95 -19.25 -8.51 -35.47
N GLY A 96 -20.55 -8.62 -35.78
CA GLY A 96 -21.55 -7.62 -35.41
C GLY A 96 -21.78 -7.58 -33.91
N LEU A 97 -22.09 -8.75 -33.32
CA LEU A 97 -22.31 -8.89 -31.88
C LEU A 97 -21.10 -8.46 -31.06
N LEU A 98 -19.88 -8.87 -31.48
CA LEU A 98 -18.66 -8.47 -30.79
C LEU A 98 -18.46 -6.95 -30.86
N ARG A 99 -18.62 -6.33 -32.03
CA ARG A 99 -18.47 -4.87 -32.19
C ARG A 99 -19.47 -4.10 -31.32
N GLU A 100 -20.73 -4.55 -31.25
CA GLU A 100 -21.74 -3.97 -30.37
C GLU A 100 -21.37 -4.10 -28.89
N ALA A 101 -20.90 -5.28 -28.46
CA ALA A 101 -20.44 -5.49 -27.10
C ALA A 101 -19.25 -4.58 -26.74
N LYS A 102 -18.26 -4.45 -27.64
CA LYS A 102 -17.10 -3.56 -27.43
C LYS A 102 -17.52 -2.09 -27.34
N ARG A 103 -18.51 -1.65 -28.14
CA ARG A 103 -19.10 -0.29 -28.05
C ARG A 103 -19.80 -0.03 -26.72
N LEU A 104 -20.42 -1.06 -26.13
CA LEU A 104 -20.99 -0.99 -24.78
C LEU A 104 -19.93 -1.11 -23.67
N GLY A 105 -18.65 -1.26 -24.02
CA GLY A 105 -17.53 -1.24 -23.09
C GLY A 105 -17.17 -2.58 -22.45
N PHE A 106 -17.68 -3.71 -22.97
CA PHE A 106 -17.32 -5.05 -22.51
C PHE A 106 -15.83 -5.33 -22.78
N SER A 107 -15.11 -5.84 -21.77
CA SER A 107 -13.75 -6.36 -21.97
C SER A 107 -13.76 -7.70 -22.69
N ASP A 108 -12.63 -8.06 -23.27
CA ASP A 108 -12.38 -9.36 -23.90
C ASP A 108 -12.62 -10.50 -22.87
N GLU A 109 -12.27 -10.29 -21.61
CA GLU A 109 -12.56 -11.24 -20.51
C GLU A 109 -14.07 -11.39 -20.24
N GLN A 110 -14.83 -10.29 -20.22
CA GLN A 110 -16.28 -10.32 -19.98
C GLN A 110 -17.01 -11.02 -21.13
N VAL A 111 -16.60 -10.78 -22.37
CA VAL A 111 -17.13 -11.47 -23.55
C VAL A 111 -16.76 -12.96 -23.50
N ALA A 112 -15.51 -13.27 -23.18
CA ALA A 112 -15.02 -14.65 -23.11
C ALA A 112 -15.81 -15.48 -22.11
N ARG A 113 -16.07 -14.93 -20.92
CA ARG A 113 -16.87 -15.58 -19.87
C ARG A 113 -18.30 -15.87 -20.32
N LEU A 114 -18.93 -14.95 -21.06
CA LEU A 114 -20.33 -15.10 -21.51
C LEU A 114 -20.46 -15.99 -22.75
N ALA A 115 -19.45 -16.00 -23.62
CA ALA A 115 -19.46 -16.74 -24.88
C ALA A 115 -18.76 -18.11 -24.77
N ASP A 116 -18.44 -18.58 -23.56
CA ASP A 116 -17.70 -19.82 -23.26
C ASP A 116 -16.38 -19.95 -24.05
N ARG A 117 -15.54 -18.92 -23.93
CA ARG A 117 -14.23 -18.82 -24.59
C ARG A 117 -13.14 -18.41 -23.61
N LEU A 118 -11.89 -18.51 -24.04
CA LEU A 118 -10.76 -17.90 -23.36
C LEU A 118 -10.60 -16.42 -23.79
N PRO A 119 -10.13 -15.51 -22.91
CA PRO A 119 -9.89 -14.10 -23.26
C PRO A 119 -9.01 -13.91 -24.50
N ASP A 120 -7.95 -14.70 -24.63
CA ASP A 120 -7.03 -14.67 -25.78
C ASP A 120 -7.74 -14.99 -27.09
N GLN A 121 -8.68 -15.94 -27.08
CA GLN A 121 -9.48 -16.29 -28.27
C GLN A 121 -10.39 -15.14 -28.72
N VAL A 122 -10.96 -14.40 -27.76
CA VAL A 122 -11.76 -13.20 -28.08
C VAL A 122 -10.89 -12.10 -28.66
N ARG A 123 -9.69 -11.89 -28.10
CA ARG A 123 -8.71 -10.93 -28.65
C ARG A 123 -8.28 -11.30 -30.07
N GLU A 124 -8.00 -12.57 -30.35
CA GLU A 124 -7.66 -13.06 -31.69
C GLU A 124 -8.82 -12.88 -32.69
N LEU A 125 -10.06 -13.16 -32.29
CA LEU A 125 -11.24 -12.90 -33.13
C LEU A 125 -11.38 -11.41 -33.43
N ARG A 126 -11.21 -10.58 -32.40
CA ARG A 126 -11.25 -9.12 -32.49
C ARG A 126 -10.22 -8.59 -33.49
N ALA A 127 -8.98 -9.08 -33.42
CA ALA A 127 -7.92 -8.76 -34.37
C ALA A 127 -8.24 -9.23 -35.80
N ARG A 128 -8.67 -10.50 -35.96
CA ARG A 128 -9.04 -11.06 -37.27
C ARG A 128 -10.19 -10.32 -37.95
N TRP A 129 -11.15 -9.82 -37.18
CA TRP A 129 -12.30 -9.09 -37.70
C TRP A 129 -12.08 -7.57 -37.80
N GLY A 130 -10.87 -7.08 -37.51
CA GLY A 130 -10.55 -5.66 -37.58
C GLY A 130 -11.34 -4.81 -36.58
N ILE A 131 -11.72 -5.37 -35.43
CA ILE A 131 -12.46 -4.65 -34.38
C ILE A 131 -11.44 -4.06 -33.40
N ARG A 132 -10.82 -2.94 -33.76
CA ARG A 132 -9.86 -2.25 -32.90
C ARG A 132 -10.51 -1.02 -32.27
N PRO A 133 -10.11 -0.60 -31.06
CA PRO A 133 -10.49 0.73 -30.59
C PRO A 133 -9.77 1.77 -31.46
N VAL A 134 -10.39 2.93 -31.59
CA VAL A 134 -9.73 4.16 -32.03
C VAL A 134 -9.51 5.04 -30.82
N TYR A 135 -8.60 6.00 -30.93
CA TYR A 135 -8.30 6.94 -29.86
C TYR A 135 -8.74 8.34 -30.30
N LYS A 136 -9.42 9.03 -29.38
CA LYS A 136 -9.96 10.37 -29.58
C LYS A 136 -9.30 11.33 -28.62
N LEU A 137 -9.12 12.56 -29.07
CA LEU A 137 -8.48 13.62 -28.33
C LEU A 137 -9.49 14.36 -27.45
N VAL A 138 -9.04 14.84 -26.30
CA VAL A 138 -9.81 15.72 -25.43
C VAL A 138 -9.43 17.16 -25.75
N ASP A 139 -10.31 17.88 -26.43
CA ASP A 139 -10.02 19.19 -27.05
C ASP A 139 -10.74 20.38 -26.37
N THR A 140 -11.56 20.12 -25.35
CA THR A 140 -12.44 21.09 -24.65
C THR A 140 -13.53 21.76 -25.50
N CYS A 141 -13.53 21.60 -26.83
CA CYS A 141 -14.36 22.33 -27.78
C CYS A 141 -15.17 21.44 -28.74
N ALA A 142 -15.17 20.12 -28.53
CA ALA A 142 -15.90 19.14 -29.34
C ALA A 142 -15.58 19.26 -30.85
N ALA A 143 -14.29 19.32 -31.16
CA ALA A 143 -13.70 19.47 -32.49
C ALA A 143 -14.04 20.76 -33.24
N GLU A 144 -14.47 21.82 -32.54
CA GLU A 144 -14.60 23.16 -33.14
C GLU A 144 -13.25 23.70 -33.63
N PHE A 145 -12.18 23.40 -32.88
CA PHE A 145 -10.80 23.78 -33.20
C PHE A 145 -9.88 22.56 -33.13
N GLU A 146 -8.81 22.59 -33.92
CA GLU A 146 -7.73 21.61 -33.80
C GLU A 146 -6.99 21.83 -32.49
N ALA A 147 -6.97 20.81 -31.62
CA ALA A 147 -6.30 20.87 -30.33
C ALA A 147 -4.93 20.18 -30.41
N GLU A 148 -3.91 20.86 -29.87
CA GLU A 148 -2.54 20.36 -29.83
C GLU A 148 -2.26 19.52 -28.56
N THR A 149 -3.21 19.44 -27.63
CA THR A 149 -3.04 18.73 -26.35
C THR A 149 -3.02 17.21 -26.55
N PRO A 150 -1.95 16.50 -26.15
CA PRO A 150 -1.79 15.08 -26.47
C PRO A 150 -2.52 14.18 -25.47
N TYR A 151 -3.82 14.44 -25.27
CA TYR A 151 -4.67 13.80 -24.26
C TYR A 151 -5.73 12.91 -24.92
N PHE A 152 -5.59 11.59 -24.76
CA PHE A 152 -6.35 10.60 -25.50
C PHE A 152 -7.16 9.65 -24.62
N TYR A 153 -8.31 9.21 -25.14
CA TYR A 153 -9.09 8.10 -24.60
C TYR A 153 -9.53 7.16 -25.72
N SER A 154 -9.70 5.87 -25.42
CA SER A 154 -10.09 4.89 -26.43
C SER A 154 -11.61 4.81 -26.59
N THR A 155 -12.08 4.47 -27.78
CA THR A 155 -13.49 4.21 -28.07
C THR A 155 -13.65 3.21 -29.20
N TYR A 156 -14.76 2.47 -29.20
CA TYR A 156 -15.18 1.62 -30.32
C TYR A 156 -16.29 2.30 -31.15
N ALA A 157 -16.61 3.56 -30.83
CA ALA A 157 -17.51 4.41 -31.60
C ALA A 157 -16.70 5.21 -32.63
N GLY A 158 -17.07 5.11 -33.91
CA GLY A 158 -16.34 5.74 -35.01
C GLY A 158 -15.26 4.83 -35.61
N THR A 159 -14.55 5.38 -36.60
CA THR A 159 -13.49 4.69 -37.37
C THR A 159 -12.19 5.51 -37.47
N GLU A 160 -12.26 6.81 -37.17
CA GLU A 160 -11.12 7.71 -37.23
C GLU A 160 -10.32 7.65 -35.93
N ASN A 161 -9.01 7.52 -36.07
CA ASN A 161 -8.05 7.53 -34.98
C ASN A 161 -7.31 8.87 -34.98
N GLU A 162 -7.40 9.62 -33.88
CA GLU A 162 -6.72 10.92 -33.71
C GLU A 162 -5.38 10.75 -32.98
N ALA A 163 -5.09 9.56 -32.47
CA ALA A 163 -3.82 9.23 -31.83
C ALA A 163 -2.93 8.41 -32.77
N GLU A 164 -2.58 8.98 -33.92
CA GLU A 164 -1.62 8.34 -34.83
C GLU A 164 -0.26 8.11 -34.13
N PRO A 165 0.38 6.95 -34.34
CA PRO A 165 1.64 6.61 -33.68
C PRO A 165 2.76 7.59 -34.01
N VAL A 166 3.50 8.02 -32.99
CA VAL A 166 4.68 8.88 -33.21
C VAL A 166 5.86 8.08 -33.78
N PRO A 167 6.56 8.54 -34.83
CA PRO A 167 7.63 7.77 -35.47
C PRO A 167 8.94 7.74 -34.67
N GLU A 168 9.15 8.67 -33.75
CA GLU A 168 10.38 8.78 -32.97
C GLU A 168 10.53 7.65 -31.94
N LYS A 169 11.75 7.48 -31.42
CA LYS A 169 12.02 6.56 -30.31
C LYS A 169 11.15 6.94 -29.12
N LYS A 170 10.37 5.99 -28.63
CA LYS A 170 9.36 6.17 -27.58
C LYS A 170 9.34 5.02 -26.59
N ALA A 171 8.79 5.26 -25.41
CA ALA A 171 8.52 4.24 -24.41
C ALA A 171 7.22 4.56 -23.65
N LEU A 172 6.50 3.50 -23.25
CA LEU A 172 5.29 3.62 -22.44
C LEU A 172 5.60 3.47 -20.95
N VAL A 173 5.28 4.48 -20.15
CA VAL A 173 5.25 4.40 -18.69
C VAL A 173 3.86 4.00 -18.24
N ILE A 174 3.75 2.92 -17.47
CA ILE A 174 2.47 2.51 -16.86
C ILE A 174 2.34 3.16 -15.49
N GLY A 175 1.30 3.97 -15.33
CA GLY A 175 1.01 4.70 -14.10
C GLY A 175 0.50 3.82 -12.97
N SER A 176 0.09 4.47 -11.88
CA SER A 176 -0.27 3.79 -10.64
C SER A 176 -1.75 3.42 -10.50
N GLY A 177 -2.63 3.85 -11.39
CA GLY A 177 -4.07 3.63 -11.19
C GLY A 177 -4.62 4.37 -9.96
N PRO A 178 -5.78 3.96 -9.43
CA PRO A 178 -6.46 4.66 -8.35
C PRO A 178 -5.66 4.64 -7.05
N ILE A 179 -5.69 5.76 -6.31
CA ILE A 179 -5.13 5.82 -4.95
C ILE A 179 -5.94 4.92 -4.02
N ARG A 180 -5.23 4.08 -3.28
CA ARG A 180 -5.77 3.20 -2.23
C ARG A 180 -4.74 2.99 -1.13
N ILE A 181 -5.16 2.52 0.04
CA ILE A 181 -4.23 2.16 1.11
C ILE A 181 -3.20 1.14 0.58
N GLY A 182 -1.91 1.45 0.77
CA GLY A 182 -0.78 0.69 0.21
C GLY A 182 -0.25 1.19 -1.14
N GLN A 183 -1.04 1.97 -1.88
CA GLN A 183 -0.73 2.44 -3.23
C GLN A 183 -1.16 3.91 -3.40
N GLY A 184 -0.26 4.82 -3.05
CA GLY A 184 -0.52 6.26 -3.02
C GLY A 184 0.26 7.06 -4.07
N ILE A 185 0.39 8.36 -3.79
CA ILE A 185 1.04 9.36 -4.65
C ILE A 185 2.54 9.11 -4.86
N GLU A 186 3.16 8.26 -4.04
CA GLU A 186 4.57 7.93 -4.14
C GLU A 186 4.88 7.24 -5.48
N PHE A 187 3.93 6.46 -6.00
CA PHE A 187 4.04 5.81 -7.31
C PHE A 187 3.74 6.77 -8.48
N ASP A 188 2.87 7.77 -8.26
CA ASP A 188 2.68 8.86 -9.22
C ASP A 188 3.97 9.68 -9.36
N TYR A 189 4.62 10.04 -8.25
CA TYR A 189 5.95 10.66 -8.24
C TYR A 189 6.95 9.85 -9.07
N CYS A 190 7.00 8.53 -8.88
CA CYS A 190 7.90 7.67 -9.65
C CYS A 190 7.54 7.64 -11.15
N SER A 191 6.26 7.61 -11.49
CA SER A 191 5.82 7.61 -12.89
C SER A 191 6.18 8.93 -13.60
N VAL A 192 5.92 10.07 -12.95
CA VAL A 192 6.26 11.41 -13.45
C VAL A 192 7.78 11.58 -13.64
N HIS A 193 8.57 11.20 -12.63
CA HIS A 193 10.02 11.31 -12.74
C HIS A 193 10.61 10.37 -13.80
N SER A 194 9.97 9.25 -14.09
CA SER A 194 10.38 8.38 -15.21
C SER A 194 10.08 9.02 -16.56
N VAL A 195 8.90 9.61 -16.73
CA VAL A 195 8.53 10.38 -17.93
C VAL A 195 9.52 11.51 -18.20
N TRP A 196 9.89 12.29 -17.18
CA TRP A 196 10.87 13.36 -17.33
C TRP A 196 12.28 12.84 -17.66
N ALA A 197 12.67 11.69 -17.10
CA ALA A 197 13.95 11.07 -17.41
C ALA A 197 14.00 10.54 -18.85
N LEU A 198 12.91 9.96 -19.37
CA LEU A 198 12.79 9.57 -20.78
C LEU A 198 12.95 10.78 -21.71
N ARG A 199 12.22 11.86 -21.44
CA ARG A 199 12.31 13.12 -22.20
C ARG A 199 13.72 13.67 -22.21
N SER A 200 14.38 13.69 -21.04
CA SER A 200 15.77 14.15 -20.91
C SER A 200 16.77 13.28 -21.68
N ALA A 201 16.44 12.00 -21.90
CA ALA A 201 17.22 11.06 -22.71
C ALA A 201 16.85 11.09 -24.21
N GLY A 202 15.99 12.03 -24.65
CA GLY A 202 15.56 12.15 -26.04
C GLY A 202 14.58 11.06 -26.49
N VAL A 203 13.93 10.37 -25.55
CA VAL A 203 12.89 9.37 -25.82
C VAL A 203 11.52 10.00 -25.58
N LYS A 204 10.62 9.90 -26.55
CA LYS A 204 9.23 10.35 -26.40
C LYS A 204 8.55 9.53 -25.31
N ALA A 205 8.02 10.21 -24.31
CA ALA A 205 7.42 9.59 -23.15
C ALA A 205 5.90 9.49 -23.33
N LEU A 206 5.41 8.27 -23.50
CA LEU A 206 3.99 7.95 -23.46
C LEU A 206 3.63 7.56 -22.03
N ILE A 207 2.46 7.95 -21.53
CA ILE A 207 1.97 7.49 -20.24
C ILE A 207 0.53 7.00 -20.34
N ILE A 208 0.24 5.89 -19.66
CA ILE A 208 -1.11 5.37 -19.48
C ILE A 208 -1.45 5.37 -17.99
N ASN A 209 -2.56 6.01 -17.62
CA ASN A 209 -3.08 6.01 -16.25
C ASN A 209 -4.59 6.29 -16.25
N SER A 210 -5.28 6.01 -15.15
CA SER A 210 -6.73 6.25 -15.02
C SER A 210 -7.12 7.07 -13.80
N ASN A 211 -6.15 7.60 -13.07
CA ASN A 211 -6.41 8.36 -11.86
C ASN A 211 -6.53 9.86 -12.19
N PRO A 212 -7.69 10.50 -11.98
CA PRO A 212 -7.87 11.91 -12.30
C PRO A 212 -7.15 12.86 -11.33
N GLU A 213 -6.65 12.39 -10.19
CA GLU A 213 -6.05 13.22 -9.13
C GLU A 213 -4.53 13.44 -9.31
N THR A 214 -3.93 12.81 -10.31
CA THR A 214 -2.47 12.65 -10.42
C THR A 214 -1.79 13.62 -11.37
N VAL A 215 -0.52 13.93 -11.12
CA VAL A 215 0.31 14.74 -12.02
C VAL A 215 0.70 13.94 -13.27
N SER A 216 0.78 12.61 -13.19
CA SER A 216 0.98 11.76 -14.38
C SER A 216 -0.13 11.85 -15.42
N THR A 217 -1.33 12.27 -15.01
CA THR A 217 -2.50 12.49 -15.89
C THR A 217 -2.67 13.95 -16.28
N ASP A 218 -1.69 14.81 -15.98
CA ASP A 218 -1.58 16.11 -16.60
C ASP A 218 -0.99 15.94 -18.01
N PHE A 219 -1.61 16.54 -19.01
CA PHE A 219 -1.16 16.44 -20.40
C PHE A 219 0.19 17.14 -20.62
N ASP A 220 0.59 18.09 -19.76
CA ASP A 220 1.91 18.75 -19.84
C ASP A 220 3.07 17.84 -19.42
N THR A 221 2.77 16.80 -18.62
CA THR A 221 3.78 15.90 -18.05
C THR A 221 4.48 15.06 -19.12
N SER A 222 3.73 14.58 -20.10
CA SER A 222 4.17 13.57 -21.08
C SER A 222 4.07 14.06 -22.51
N ASP A 223 4.66 13.34 -23.46
CA ASP A 223 4.45 13.64 -24.88
C ASP A 223 3.08 13.14 -25.36
N ARG A 224 2.56 12.08 -24.73
CA ARG A 224 1.22 11.52 -24.98
C ARG A 224 0.63 10.88 -23.72
N LEU A 225 -0.57 11.29 -23.36
CA LEU A 225 -1.35 10.78 -22.25
C LEU A 225 -2.51 9.92 -22.75
N TYR A 226 -2.58 8.67 -22.29
CA TYR A 226 -3.69 7.76 -22.49
C TYR A 226 -4.48 7.58 -21.18
N PHE A 227 -5.70 8.11 -21.12
CA PHE A 227 -6.58 7.95 -19.96
C PHE A 227 -7.40 6.67 -20.05
N GLU A 228 -6.77 5.55 -19.71
CA GLU A 228 -7.33 4.22 -19.94
C GLU A 228 -7.18 3.31 -18.70
N PRO A 229 -8.07 2.32 -18.53
CA PRO A 229 -7.91 1.31 -17.47
C PRO A 229 -6.55 0.61 -17.56
N LEU A 230 -5.95 0.31 -16.41
CA LEU A 230 -4.67 -0.41 -16.33
C LEU A 230 -4.85 -1.93 -16.32
N ASP A 231 -5.67 -2.42 -17.25
CA ASP A 231 -5.84 -3.85 -17.53
C ASP A 231 -5.04 -4.26 -18.78
N ALA A 232 -4.68 -5.55 -18.88
CA ALA A 232 -3.86 -6.06 -19.97
C ALA A 232 -4.46 -5.76 -21.36
N GLU A 233 -5.79 -5.81 -21.49
CA GLU A 233 -6.45 -5.51 -22.76
C GLU A 233 -6.19 -4.06 -23.19
N SER A 234 -6.44 -3.11 -22.29
CA SER A 234 -6.39 -1.67 -22.57
C SER A 234 -4.96 -1.22 -22.82
N VAL A 235 -4.01 -1.68 -22.01
CA VAL A 235 -2.57 -1.38 -22.18
C VAL A 235 -2.05 -1.94 -23.50
N LEU A 236 -2.39 -3.19 -23.84
CA LEU A 236 -1.97 -3.77 -25.12
C LEU A 236 -2.60 -3.05 -26.31
N ASN A 237 -3.85 -2.57 -26.21
CA ASN A 237 -4.45 -1.77 -27.28
C ASN A 237 -3.68 -0.45 -27.49
N VAL A 238 -3.22 0.21 -26.43
CA VAL A 238 -2.40 1.44 -26.52
C VAL A 238 -1.05 1.13 -27.14
N LEU A 239 -0.39 0.04 -26.70
CA LEU A 239 0.88 -0.39 -27.28
C LEU A 239 0.74 -0.72 -28.77
N GLU A 240 -0.31 -1.45 -29.17
CA GLU A 240 -0.58 -1.75 -30.59
C GLU A 240 -0.85 -0.50 -31.41
N ASN A 241 -1.60 0.47 -30.87
CA ASN A 241 -1.83 1.76 -31.52
C ASN A 241 -0.54 2.54 -31.74
N GLU A 242 0.39 2.44 -30.80
CA GLU A 242 1.70 3.09 -30.86
C GLU A 242 2.76 2.27 -31.60
N GLY A 243 2.43 1.15 -32.23
CA GLY A 243 3.41 0.33 -32.96
C GLY A 243 4.34 -0.49 -32.04
N MET A 244 3.82 -0.95 -30.91
CA MET A 244 4.47 -1.83 -29.93
C MET A 244 5.79 -1.28 -29.36
N PRO A 245 5.79 -0.05 -28.79
CA PRO A 245 6.98 0.48 -28.14
C PRO A 245 7.31 -0.30 -26.86
N PRO A 246 8.56 -0.21 -26.38
CA PRO A 246 8.92 -0.83 -25.11
C PRO A 246 8.22 -0.13 -23.93
N ALA A 247 8.02 -0.85 -22.82
CA ALA A 247 7.24 -0.39 -21.68
C ALA A 247 8.00 -0.46 -20.35
N ILE A 248 7.70 0.46 -19.43
CA ILE A 248 8.23 0.49 -18.06
C ILE A 248 7.08 0.18 -17.08
N VAL A 249 7.27 -0.88 -16.29
CA VAL A 249 6.30 -1.37 -15.29
C VAL A 249 6.72 -1.11 -13.84
N GLN A 250 7.96 -0.70 -13.61
CA GLN A 250 8.58 -0.68 -12.27
C GLN A 250 8.14 0.49 -11.38
N PHE A 251 7.47 1.51 -11.93
CA PHE A 251 7.22 2.77 -11.24
C PHE A 251 5.76 3.03 -10.85
N GLY A 252 4.82 2.28 -11.44
CA GLY A 252 3.38 2.38 -11.15
C GLY A 252 2.89 1.51 -9.99
N GLY A 253 3.79 1.08 -9.09
CA GLY A 253 3.44 0.21 -7.97
C GLY A 253 2.96 -1.18 -8.43
N GLN A 254 2.07 -1.79 -7.65
CA GLN A 254 1.68 -3.18 -7.93
C GLN A 254 0.84 -3.33 -9.20
N THR A 255 -0.01 -2.35 -9.51
CA THR A 255 -0.83 -2.37 -10.73
C THR A 255 0.02 -2.55 -11.98
N ALA A 256 1.08 -1.76 -12.11
CA ALA A 256 1.97 -1.83 -13.25
C ALA A 256 2.78 -3.14 -13.25
N ILE A 257 3.27 -3.57 -12.09
CA ILE A 257 4.03 -4.83 -11.96
C ILE A 257 3.19 -6.07 -12.33
N ASN A 258 1.91 -6.11 -11.96
CA ASN A 258 1.01 -7.21 -12.31
C ASN A 258 0.82 -7.36 -13.84
N LEU A 259 1.14 -6.32 -14.62
CA LEU A 259 1.08 -6.36 -16.08
C LEU A 259 2.38 -6.87 -16.73
N ALA A 260 3.48 -7.03 -15.98
CA ALA A 260 4.78 -7.45 -16.54
C ALA A 260 4.67 -8.75 -17.34
N TRP A 261 4.09 -9.80 -16.75
CA TRP A 261 3.90 -11.08 -17.43
C TRP A 261 2.92 -11.05 -18.61
N PRO A 262 1.70 -10.51 -18.47
CA PRO A 262 0.78 -10.36 -19.59
C PRO A 262 1.40 -9.63 -20.79
N LEU A 263 2.17 -8.56 -20.54
CA LEU A 263 2.82 -7.78 -21.60
C LEU A 263 3.98 -8.53 -22.24
N ALA A 264 4.85 -9.16 -21.43
CA ALA A 264 5.96 -9.96 -21.96
C ALA A 264 5.47 -11.13 -22.82
N ARG A 265 4.39 -11.82 -22.43
CA ARG A 265 3.77 -12.89 -23.22
C ARG A 265 3.19 -12.40 -24.54
N ALA A 266 2.77 -11.14 -24.61
CA ALA A 266 2.31 -10.50 -25.84
C ALA A 266 3.44 -9.97 -26.72
N GLY A 267 4.71 -10.19 -26.34
CA GLY A 267 5.88 -9.76 -27.10
C GLY A 267 6.29 -8.30 -26.87
N VAL A 268 5.78 -7.65 -25.82
CA VAL A 268 6.19 -6.29 -25.43
C VAL A 268 7.57 -6.36 -24.78
N GLU A 269 8.50 -5.55 -25.26
CA GLU A 269 9.78 -5.35 -24.60
C GLU A 269 9.59 -4.55 -23.30
N LEU A 270 9.99 -5.12 -22.16
CA LEU A 270 10.01 -4.40 -20.89
C LEU A 270 11.39 -3.76 -20.69
N LEU A 271 11.43 -2.44 -20.53
CA LEU A 271 12.64 -1.72 -20.15
C LEU A 271 12.91 -1.92 -18.65
N GLY A 272 14.19 -2.14 -18.31
CA GLY A 272 14.61 -2.44 -16.95
C GLY A 272 14.69 -3.95 -16.73
N SER A 273 14.11 -4.42 -15.62
CA SER A 273 14.14 -5.84 -15.26
C SER A 273 13.16 -6.66 -16.09
N PRO A 274 13.55 -7.87 -16.53
CA PRO A 274 12.64 -8.76 -17.25
C PRO A 274 11.51 -9.26 -16.34
N ALA A 275 10.38 -9.65 -16.95
CA ALA A 275 9.23 -10.20 -16.22
C ALA A 275 9.61 -11.41 -15.34
N GLU A 276 10.55 -12.25 -15.80
CA GLU A 276 11.05 -13.41 -15.05
C GLU A 276 11.77 -13.01 -13.75
N ALA A 277 12.52 -11.90 -13.74
CA ALA A 277 13.19 -11.42 -12.54
C ALA A 277 12.21 -10.81 -11.53
N ILE A 278 11.15 -10.17 -12.04
CA ILE A 278 10.04 -9.66 -11.24
C ILE A 278 9.30 -10.84 -10.58
N ASP A 279 8.93 -11.86 -11.36
CA ASP A 279 8.25 -13.06 -10.88
C ASP A 279 9.05 -13.84 -9.85
N LEU A 280 10.36 -13.99 -10.07
CA LEU A 280 11.27 -14.66 -9.13
C LEU A 280 11.26 -13.99 -7.74
N ALA A 281 11.11 -12.67 -7.68
CA ALA A 281 11.06 -11.93 -6.42
C ALA A 281 9.66 -11.93 -5.78
N GLU A 282 8.59 -12.01 -6.57
CA GLU A 282 7.21 -12.04 -6.05
C GLU A 282 6.73 -13.45 -5.66
N ASP A 283 7.22 -14.51 -6.32
CA ASP A 283 6.90 -15.89 -5.95
C ASP A 283 7.69 -16.32 -4.71
N ARG A 284 6.98 -16.57 -3.61
CA ARG A 284 7.58 -16.92 -2.32
C ARG A 284 8.52 -18.13 -2.38
N ARG A 285 8.14 -19.20 -3.09
CA ARG A 285 8.94 -20.43 -3.10
C ARG A 285 10.20 -20.24 -3.93
N ARG A 286 10.05 -19.63 -5.10
CA ARG A 286 11.18 -19.31 -5.97
C ARG A 286 12.15 -18.34 -5.28
N PHE A 287 11.61 -17.37 -4.54
CA PHE A 287 12.38 -16.40 -3.77
C PHE A 287 13.10 -17.05 -2.57
N GLU A 288 12.45 -17.95 -1.84
CA GLU A 288 13.07 -18.75 -0.77
C GLU A 288 14.26 -19.58 -1.28
N ASP A 289 14.05 -20.33 -2.37
CA ASP A 289 15.12 -21.12 -3.00
C ASP A 289 16.27 -20.22 -3.48
N PHE A 290 15.95 -19.02 -3.98
CA PHE A 290 16.93 -18.02 -4.39
C PHE A 290 17.77 -17.50 -3.23
N LEU A 291 17.14 -17.06 -2.12
CA LEU A 291 17.86 -16.59 -0.94
C LEU A 291 18.69 -17.70 -0.29
N SER A 292 18.15 -18.92 -0.23
CA SER A 292 18.86 -20.09 0.31
C SER A 292 20.15 -20.39 -0.46
N ARG A 293 20.14 -20.31 -1.80
CA ARG A 293 21.35 -20.44 -2.63
C ARG A 293 22.36 -19.33 -2.39
N LEU A 294 21.89 -18.14 -2.03
CA LEU A 294 22.74 -17.04 -1.60
C LEU A 294 23.16 -17.18 -0.13
N GLY A 295 22.70 -18.18 0.64
CA GLY A 295 22.98 -18.25 2.08
C GLY A 295 22.52 -16.99 2.83
N ILE A 296 21.46 -16.35 2.35
CA ILE A 296 20.83 -15.19 3.00
C ILE A 296 19.64 -15.70 3.81
N PRO A 297 19.60 -15.46 5.13
CA PRO A 297 18.55 -15.99 5.98
C PRO A 297 17.23 -15.23 5.79
N GLN A 298 16.14 -15.97 5.93
CA GLN A 298 14.76 -15.47 5.95
C GLN A 298 14.01 -16.11 7.13
N PRO A 299 12.89 -15.53 7.59
CA PRO A 299 12.07 -16.15 8.63
C PRO A 299 11.62 -17.56 8.19
N PRO A 300 11.77 -18.59 9.04
CA PRO A 300 11.30 -19.93 8.72
C PRO A 300 9.78 -19.94 8.62
N GLY A 301 9.23 -20.63 7.64
CA GLY A 301 7.79 -20.68 7.40
C GLY A 301 7.42 -21.65 6.30
N ALA A 302 6.12 -21.79 6.04
CA ALA A 302 5.62 -22.61 4.95
C ALA A 302 4.23 -22.19 4.45
N ALA A 303 3.94 -22.53 3.20
CA ALA A 303 2.61 -22.44 2.62
C ALA A 303 1.73 -23.63 3.06
N VAL A 304 0.52 -23.33 3.52
CA VAL A 304 -0.45 -24.28 4.05
C VAL A 304 -1.81 -24.07 3.38
N ASN A 305 -2.54 -25.17 3.19
CA ASN A 305 -3.89 -25.18 2.58
C ASN A 305 -4.96 -25.69 3.55
N THR A 306 -4.56 -26.13 4.74
CA THR A 306 -5.47 -26.65 5.77
C THR A 306 -5.03 -26.19 7.15
N VAL A 307 -5.97 -26.07 8.08
CA VAL A 307 -5.70 -25.76 9.50
C VAL A 307 -4.71 -26.76 10.11
N SER A 308 -4.84 -28.06 9.79
CA SER A 308 -3.93 -29.09 10.31
C SER A 308 -2.49 -28.88 9.85
N GLN A 309 -2.27 -28.45 8.60
CA GLN A 309 -0.95 -28.08 8.11
C GLN A 309 -0.42 -26.84 8.83
N ALA A 310 -1.25 -25.81 9.01
CA ALA A 310 -0.89 -24.59 9.72
C ALA A 310 -0.38 -24.87 11.14
N VAL A 311 -1.12 -25.68 11.90
CA VAL A 311 -0.74 -26.07 13.27
C VAL A 311 0.59 -26.83 13.29
N LYS A 312 0.80 -27.78 12.37
CA LYS A 312 2.07 -28.54 12.28
C LYS A 312 3.26 -27.62 12.01
N VAL A 313 3.10 -26.66 11.11
CA VAL A 313 4.15 -25.68 10.80
C VAL A 313 4.42 -24.81 12.01
N ALA A 314 3.39 -24.25 12.64
CA ALA A 314 3.52 -23.39 13.81
C ALA A 314 4.14 -24.11 15.03
N ASP A 315 3.79 -25.38 15.27
CA ASP A 315 4.40 -26.18 16.34
C ASP A 315 5.89 -26.46 16.08
N ALA A 316 6.29 -26.58 14.81
CA ALA A 316 7.68 -26.84 14.43
C ALA A 316 8.56 -25.58 14.54
N ILE A 317 8.05 -24.41 14.14
CA ILE A 317 8.79 -23.14 14.17
C ILE A 317 8.61 -22.36 15.48
N GLY A 318 7.59 -22.72 16.28
CA GLY A 318 7.24 -22.12 17.56
C GLY A 318 6.47 -20.81 17.46
N TYR A 319 5.57 -20.56 18.42
CA TYR A 319 4.80 -19.31 18.53
C TYR A 319 5.65 -18.15 19.12
N PRO A 320 5.26 -16.89 18.89
CA PRO A 320 4.22 -16.42 17.96
C PRO A 320 4.58 -16.68 16.49
N VAL A 321 3.55 -16.76 15.63
CA VAL A 321 3.64 -16.92 14.18
C VAL A 321 2.86 -15.82 13.46
N LEU A 322 3.30 -15.44 12.26
CA LEU A 322 2.64 -14.50 11.38
C LEU A 322 1.90 -15.27 10.29
N VAL A 323 0.58 -15.05 10.19
CA VAL A 323 -0.26 -15.67 9.17
C VAL A 323 -0.59 -14.63 8.11
N ARG A 324 -0.33 -14.96 6.83
CA ARG A 324 -0.63 -14.08 5.69
C ARG A 324 -1.22 -14.83 4.49
N PRO A 325 -2.28 -14.32 3.86
CA PRO A 325 -2.74 -14.83 2.58
C PRO A 325 -1.69 -14.58 1.49
N SER A 326 -1.57 -15.48 0.52
CA SER A 326 -0.60 -15.35 -0.58
C SER A 326 -0.99 -14.35 -1.68
N TYR A 327 -2.22 -13.83 -1.69
CA TYR A 327 -2.80 -13.06 -2.80
C TYR A 327 -3.03 -11.57 -2.49
N VAL A 328 -2.56 -11.09 -1.34
CA VAL A 328 -2.89 -9.76 -0.79
C VAL A 328 -1.67 -8.85 -0.71
N LEU A 329 -1.92 -7.54 -0.82
CA LEU A 329 -0.92 -6.47 -0.77
C LEU A 329 -1.15 -5.60 0.47
N GLY A 330 -0.12 -4.88 0.92
CA GLY A 330 -0.22 -3.96 2.05
C GLY A 330 -0.55 -4.65 3.38
N GLY A 331 -0.22 -5.94 3.47
CA GLY A 331 -0.49 -6.78 4.62
C GLY A 331 -1.96 -6.98 4.97
N ARG A 332 -2.87 -6.80 4.01
CA ARG A 332 -4.31 -7.04 4.22
C ARG A 332 -4.56 -8.45 4.73
N ALA A 333 -5.39 -8.56 5.77
CA ALA A 333 -5.66 -9.84 6.42
C ALA A 333 -4.36 -10.58 6.79
N MET A 334 -3.38 -9.88 7.39
CA MET A 334 -2.30 -10.51 8.14
C MET A 334 -2.63 -10.49 9.64
N GLU A 335 -2.27 -11.54 10.37
CA GLU A 335 -2.45 -11.60 11.82
C GLU A 335 -1.26 -12.27 12.50
N ILE A 336 -0.88 -11.76 13.66
CA ILE A 336 0.12 -12.37 14.53
C ILE A 336 -0.63 -13.24 15.52
N CYS A 337 -0.44 -14.56 15.44
CA CYS A 337 -1.05 -15.53 16.34
C CYS A 337 -0.03 -15.91 17.41
N HIS A 338 -0.37 -15.68 18.68
CA HIS A 338 0.51 -15.93 19.82
C HIS A 338 0.40 -17.35 20.37
N ASP A 339 -0.69 -18.04 20.06
CA ASP A 339 -0.92 -19.41 20.47
C ASP A 339 -1.70 -20.19 19.41
N ARG A 340 -1.88 -21.48 19.70
CA ARG A 340 -2.57 -22.41 18.81
C ARG A 340 -4.05 -22.07 18.63
N GLU A 341 -4.73 -21.56 19.66
CA GLU A 341 -6.17 -21.26 19.59
C GLU A 341 -6.42 -20.07 18.66
N GLU A 342 -5.60 -19.02 18.80
CA GLU A 342 -5.61 -17.86 17.90
C GLU A 342 -5.33 -18.28 16.45
N LEU A 343 -4.34 -19.14 16.22
CA LEU A 343 -3.97 -19.63 14.89
C LEU A 343 -5.13 -20.39 14.22
N ILE A 344 -5.74 -21.35 14.92
CA ILE A 344 -6.84 -22.15 14.36
C ILE A 344 -7.98 -21.25 13.92
N ARG A 345 -8.43 -20.37 14.82
CA ARG A 345 -9.52 -19.42 14.57
C ARG A 345 -9.23 -18.55 13.34
N TYR A 346 -8.02 -18.02 13.24
CA TYR A 346 -7.66 -17.13 12.15
C TYR A 346 -7.55 -17.85 10.80
N VAL A 347 -6.90 -19.02 10.79
CA VAL A 347 -6.71 -19.79 9.55
C VAL A 347 -8.04 -20.31 9.00
N GLU A 348 -8.99 -20.70 9.86
CA GLU A 348 -10.34 -21.08 9.42
C GLU A 348 -11.03 -19.95 8.66
N MET A 349 -11.03 -18.74 9.23
CA MET A 349 -11.57 -17.54 8.60
C MET A 349 -10.82 -17.18 7.31
N ALA A 350 -9.50 -17.26 7.33
CA ALA A 350 -8.66 -16.90 6.19
C ALA A 350 -8.81 -17.90 5.03
N LEU A 351 -8.99 -19.20 5.29
CA LEU A 351 -9.21 -20.21 4.26
C LEU A 351 -10.57 -20.03 3.57
N GLU A 352 -11.61 -19.65 4.31
CA GLU A 352 -12.91 -19.32 3.75
C GLU A 352 -12.83 -18.13 2.78
N ALA A 353 -12.01 -17.13 3.11
CA ALA A 353 -11.78 -15.95 2.26
C ALA A 353 -10.80 -16.21 1.09
N ALA A 354 -9.77 -17.03 1.28
CA ALA A 354 -8.70 -17.26 0.31
C ALA A 354 -9.09 -18.14 -0.89
N GLY A 355 -10.17 -18.91 -0.77
CA GLY A 355 -10.61 -19.84 -1.80
C GLY A 355 -9.57 -20.94 -2.06
N ARG A 356 -8.86 -20.87 -3.20
CA ARG A 356 -7.83 -21.87 -3.61
C ARG A 356 -6.39 -21.42 -3.36
N HIS A 357 -6.18 -20.22 -2.85
CA HIS A 357 -4.83 -19.69 -2.63
C HIS A 357 -4.28 -20.19 -1.30
N PRO A 358 -2.98 -20.58 -1.24
CA PRO A 358 -2.38 -21.01 0.02
C PRO A 358 -2.27 -19.84 1.00
N ILE A 359 -2.23 -20.16 2.29
CA ILE A 359 -1.90 -19.24 3.37
C ILE A 359 -0.45 -19.49 3.79
N LEU A 360 0.31 -18.46 4.08
CA LEU A 360 1.67 -18.57 4.57
C LEU A 360 1.65 -18.44 6.10
N VAL A 361 2.36 -19.34 6.76
CA VAL A 361 2.62 -19.30 8.21
C VAL A 361 4.13 -19.16 8.39
N ASP A 362 4.56 -17.97 8.79
CA ASP A 362 5.97 -17.62 8.99
C ASP A 362 6.24 -17.39 10.48
N LYS A 363 7.48 -17.61 10.92
CA LYS A 363 7.90 -17.27 12.28
C LYS A 363 7.83 -15.76 12.46
N TYR A 364 7.09 -15.30 13.48
CA TYR A 364 7.11 -13.90 13.85
C TYR A 364 8.43 -13.58 14.55
N LEU A 365 9.20 -12.68 13.94
CA LEU A 365 10.47 -12.17 14.45
C LEU A 365 10.24 -10.78 15.06
N GLU A 366 10.18 -10.71 16.39
CA GLU A 366 10.02 -9.46 17.12
C GLU A 366 11.37 -8.73 17.23
N GLY A 367 11.77 -8.11 16.12
CA GLY A 367 13.05 -7.41 15.97
C GLY A 367 12.91 -6.02 15.38
N ARG A 368 14.05 -5.38 15.14
CA ARG A 368 14.09 -4.06 14.50
C ARG A 368 13.85 -4.21 13.01
N GLU A 369 12.86 -3.52 12.48
CA GLU A 369 12.63 -3.49 11.05
C GLU A 369 13.47 -2.40 10.39
N VAL A 370 14.02 -2.73 9.23
CA VAL A 370 14.87 -1.86 8.42
C VAL A 370 14.47 -2.03 6.97
N GLU A 371 14.37 -0.92 6.24
CA GLU A 371 14.10 -0.94 4.81
C GLU A 371 15.23 -0.24 4.03
N VAL A 372 15.49 -0.76 2.83
CA VAL A 372 16.50 -0.24 1.91
C VAL A 372 15.89 -0.14 0.52
N ASP A 373 16.03 1.05 -0.09
CA ASP A 373 15.83 1.22 -1.52
C ASP A 373 17.20 1.21 -2.22
N ALA A 374 17.27 0.57 -3.37
CA ALA A 374 18.48 0.46 -4.17
C ALA A 374 18.22 0.70 -5.66
N VAL A 375 19.24 1.18 -6.35
CA VAL A 375 19.28 1.29 -7.82
C VAL A 375 20.27 0.24 -8.33
N CYS A 376 19.82 -0.63 -9.23
CA CYS A 376 20.63 -1.73 -9.76
C CYS A 376 20.79 -1.56 -11.28
N ASP A 377 21.98 -1.85 -11.83
CA ASP A 377 22.25 -1.90 -13.28
C ASP A 377 22.69 -3.30 -13.77
N ALA A 378 22.28 -4.33 -13.04
CA ALA A 378 22.72 -5.74 -13.09
C ALA A 378 24.16 -5.99 -12.61
N ALA A 379 25.09 -5.05 -12.75
CA ALA A 379 26.48 -5.23 -12.33
C ALA A 379 26.74 -4.63 -10.94
N GLU A 380 26.25 -3.43 -10.69
CA GLU A 380 26.42 -2.65 -9.48
C GLU A 380 25.06 -2.37 -8.82
N VAL A 381 25.09 -2.18 -7.50
CA VAL A 381 23.90 -1.90 -6.68
C VAL A 381 24.22 -0.67 -5.83
N LEU A 382 23.60 0.46 -6.14
CA LEU A 382 23.71 1.70 -5.37
C LEU A 382 22.62 1.74 -4.30
N ILE A 383 23.02 1.95 -3.05
CA ILE A 383 22.12 2.10 -1.90
C ILE A 383 22.19 3.54 -1.41
N PRO A 384 21.20 4.42 -1.71
CA PRO A 384 21.25 5.82 -1.27
C PRO A 384 21.24 5.98 0.26
N GLY A 385 20.67 5.00 0.97
CA GLY A 385 20.54 5.04 2.41
C GLY A 385 19.85 3.82 3.00
N ILE A 386 20.03 3.64 4.29
CA ILE A 386 19.33 2.64 5.10
C ILE A 386 18.34 3.39 6.00
N MET A 387 17.08 2.96 5.98
CA MET A 387 15.99 3.53 6.77
C MET A 387 15.62 2.57 7.90
N GLU A 388 15.58 3.10 9.11
CA GLU A 388 15.30 2.34 10.32
C GLU A 388 13.89 2.65 10.82
N HIS A 389 13.08 1.64 11.10
CA HIS A 389 11.73 1.88 11.65
C HIS A 389 11.79 2.24 13.14
N ILE A 390 10.87 3.11 13.57
CA ILE A 390 10.67 3.40 14.99
C ILE A 390 9.97 2.24 15.67
N GLU A 391 8.86 1.81 15.09
CA GLU A 391 8.12 0.63 15.49
C GLU A 391 8.90 -0.65 15.14
N ARG A 392 8.85 -1.65 16.03
CA ARG A 392 9.39 -2.98 15.76
C ARG A 392 8.61 -3.71 14.66
N ALA A 393 9.26 -4.71 14.06
CA ALA A 393 8.62 -5.60 13.09
C ALA A 393 7.32 -6.17 13.67
N GLY A 394 6.24 -6.14 12.88
CA GLY A 394 4.88 -6.46 13.30
C GLY A 394 3.91 -5.28 13.15
N VAL A 395 4.43 -4.06 13.08
CA VAL A 395 3.73 -2.91 12.50
C VAL A 395 4.13 -2.81 11.02
N HIS A 396 3.14 -2.76 10.13
CA HIS A 396 3.41 -2.69 8.69
C HIS A 396 4.28 -1.47 8.34
N SER A 397 5.29 -1.63 7.48
CA SER A 397 6.23 -0.56 7.05
C SER A 397 5.57 0.74 6.61
N GLY A 398 4.41 0.66 5.96
CA GLY A 398 3.60 1.83 5.58
C GLY A 398 2.93 2.60 6.74
N ASP A 399 2.78 1.98 7.90
CA ASP A 399 2.24 2.56 9.14
C ASP A 399 3.33 2.81 10.19
N SER A 400 4.57 2.43 9.91
CA SER A 400 5.73 2.70 10.75
C SER A 400 6.33 4.08 10.40
N MET A 401 6.89 4.75 11.40
CA MET A 401 7.79 5.87 11.16
C MET A 401 9.15 5.32 10.72
N ALA A 402 9.77 5.95 9.73
CA ALA A 402 11.07 5.54 9.22
C ALA A 402 12.09 6.68 9.40
N VAL A 403 13.30 6.32 9.82
CA VAL A 403 14.39 7.26 10.12
C VAL A 403 15.53 7.03 9.14
N TYR A 404 15.87 8.07 8.39
CA TYR A 404 17.12 8.12 7.63
C TYR A 404 18.05 9.17 8.25
N PRO A 405 19.37 8.92 8.26
CA PRO A 405 19.98 7.59 8.17
C PRO A 405 19.61 6.76 9.38
N ALA A 406 19.69 5.44 9.27
CA ALA A 406 19.60 4.56 10.44
C ALA A 406 20.55 5.04 11.56
N VAL A 407 20.01 5.29 12.74
CA VAL A 407 20.72 5.95 13.86
C VAL A 407 21.13 4.97 14.96
N HIS A 408 20.62 3.73 14.95
CA HIS A 408 20.97 2.74 15.98
C HIS A 408 21.45 1.38 15.47
N LEU A 409 21.79 1.28 14.20
CA LEU A 409 22.42 0.09 13.67
C LEU A 409 23.91 0.07 14.01
N THR A 410 24.42 -1.12 14.34
CA THR A 410 25.86 -1.35 14.47
C THR A 410 26.53 -1.32 13.10
N PRO A 411 27.84 -1.05 13.01
CA PRO A 411 28.57 -1.15 11.74
C PRO A 411 28.41 -2.53 11.07
N GLN A 412 28.38 -3.60 11.86
CA GLN A 412 28.22 -4.98 11.37
C GLN A 412 26.83 -5.22 10.77
N GLU A 413 25.77 -4.70 11.39
CA GLU A 413 24.41 -4.76 10.85
C GLU A 413 24.33 -4.00 9.53
N VAL A 414 24.92 -2.80 9.45
CA VAL A 414 24.98 -2.00 8.23
C VAL A 414 25.73 -2.74 7.11
N GLU A 415 26.90 -3.29 7.40
CA GLU A 415 27.70 -4.07 6.45
C GLU A 415 26.92 -5.29 5.94
N THR A 416 26.23 -6.01 6.82
CA THR A 416 25.42 -7.18 6.48
C THR A 416 24.25 -6.80 5.57
N ILE A 417 23.54 -5.71 5.88
CA ILE A 417 22.45 -5.21 5.04
C ILE A 417 22.97 -4.82 3.65
N VAL A 418 24.11 -4.12 3.58
CA VAL A 418 24.72 -3.72 2.30
C VAL A 418 25.17 -4.95 1.51
N ASP A 419 25.77 -5.96 2.14
CA ASP A 419 26.15 -7.22 1.51
C ASP A 419 24.94 -7.93 0.91
N TYR A 420 23.89 -8.14 1.72
CA TYR A 420 22.68 -8.83 1.29
C TYR A 420 21.99 -8.10 0.15
N THR A 421 21.80 -6.78 0.25
CA THR A 421 21.21 -5.98 -0.82
C THR A 421 22.04 -6.06 -2.11
N THR A 422 23.37 -5.98 -2.02
CA THR A 422 24.26 -6.05 -3.18
C THR A 422 24.21 -7.42 -3.85
N ARG A 423 24.23 -8.51 -3.06
CA ARG A 423 24.20 -9.88 -3.57
C ARG A 423 22.85 -10.22 -4.20
N ILE A 424 21.75 -9.80 -3.57
CA ILE A 424 20.39 -9.97 -4.12
C ILE A 424 20.27 -9.23 -5.45
N GLY A 425 20.60 -7.94 -5.50
CA GLY A 425 20.47 -7.13 -6.71
C GLY A 425 21.30 -7.68 -7.89
N ARG A 426 22.54 -8.09 -7.63
CA ARG A 426 23.43 -8.70 -8.64
C ARG A 426 22.94 -10.08 -9.09
N ALA A 427 22.56 -10.96 -8.15
CA ALA A 427 22.13 -12.31 -8.49
C ALA A 427 20.79 -12.35 -9.23
N LEU A 428 19.90 -11.38 -8.99
CA LEU A 428 18.69 -11.19 -9.80
C LEU A 428 18.98 -10.63 -11.21
N GLY A 429 20.19 -10.09 -11.45
CA GLY A 429 20.50 -9.35 -12.67
C GLY A 429 19.61 -8.10 -12.83
N PHE A 430 19.21 -7.50 -11.71
CA PHE A 430 18.13 -6.53 -11.67
C PHE A 430 18.54 -5.19 -12.29
N LYS A 431 17.66 -4.58 -13.08
CA LYS A 431 17.88 -3.26 -13.71
C LYS A 431 16.73 -2.32 -13.34
N GLY A 432 17.04 -1.24 -12.64
CA GLY A 432 16.04 -0.29 -12.14
C GLY A 432 16.03 -0.21 -10.61
N LEU A 433 14.85 -0.11 -10.02
CA LEU A 433 14.69 0.07 -8.57
C LEU A 433 14.27 -1.21 -7.85
N LEU A 434 14.90 -1.44 -6.70
CA LEU A 434 14.68 -2.58 -5.82
C LEU A 434 14.45 -2.06 -4.40
N ASN A 435 13.49 -2.62 -3.68
CA ASN A 435 13.32 -2.39 -2.26
C ASN A 435 13.44 -3.70 -1.48
N ILE A 436 14.10 -3.67 -0.33
CA ILE A 436 14.29 -4.84 0.53
C ILE A 436 13.96 -4.45 1.96
N GLN A 437 13.13 -5.27 2.61
CA GLN A 437 12.81 -5.15 4.03
C GLN A 437 13.52 -6.24 4.82
N PHE A 438 14.06 -5.85 5.96
CA PHE A 438 14.83 -6.68 6.86
C PHE A 438 14.27 -6.62 8.27
N VAL A 439 14.51 -7.67 9.05
CA VAL A 439 14.36 -7.64 10.51
C VAL A 439 15.67 -8.06 11.17
N ILE A 440 16.07 -7.32 12.19
CA ILE A 440 17.29 -7.57 12.96
C ILE A 440 16.90 -8.15 14.31
N MET A 441 17.39 -9.36 14.59
CA MET A 441 17.22 -10.06 15.85
C MET A 441 18.50 -9.92 16.70
N ARG A 442 18.34 -9.58 17.99
CA ARG A 442 19.43 -9.46 18.96
C ARG A 442 19.14 -10.36 20.18
N PRO A 443 20.10 -11.13 20.71
CA PRO A 443 19.89 -12.14 21.77
C PRO A 443 19.28 -11.62 23.07
N ASN A 444 19.55 -10.36 23.44
CA ASN A 444 19.01 -9.74 24.66
C ASN A 444 17.66 -9.03 24.43
N GLY A 445 17.07 -9.22 23.26
CA GLY A 445 15.93 -8.45 22.77
C GLY A 445 16.30 -7.00 22.48
N ASP A 446 15.39 -6.29 21.83
CA ASP A 446 15.52 -4.86 21.55
C ASP A 446 15.16 -4.04 22.83
N ARG A 447 15.86 -4.30 23.94
CA ARG A 447 15.67 -3.56 25.20
C ARG A 447 16.42 -2.23 25.13
N TRP A 448 15.79 -1.21 24.56
CA TRP A 448 16.35 0.14 24.45
C TRP A 448 16.48 0.85 25.81
N PRO A 449 17.69 1.22 26.28
CA PRO A 449 17.86 2.06 27.47
C PRO A 449 17.54 3.54 27.18
N SER A 450 17.75 3.99 25.94
CA SER A 450 17.39 5.32 25.44
C SER A 450 17.68 5.41 23.93
N TRP A 451 16.74 5.92 23.14
CA TRP A 451 16.99 6.32 21.75
C TRP A 451 18.13 7.36 21.68
N GLY A 452 18.99 7.27 20.66
CA GLY A 452 20.11 8.20 20.41
C GLY A 452 21.50 7.73 20.82
N ARG A 453 21.68 6.48 21.27
CA ARG A 453 23.01 5.87 21.44
C ARG A 453 23.06 4.45 20.86
N PRO A 454 24.02 4.15 19.95
CA PRO A 454 24.26 2.77 19.56
C PRO A 454 24.73 1.93 20.76
N PRO A 455 24.58 0.59 20.71
CA PRO A 455 25.11 -0.30 21.73
C PRO A 455 26.61 -0.07 21.97
N ALA A 456 27.03 -0.11 23.24
CA ALA A 456 28.45 -0.04 23.59
C ALA A 456 29.11 -1.42 23.43
N GLY A 457 29.57 -1.74 22.22
CA GLY A 457 30.31 -2.98 21.92
C GLY A 457 29.65 -3.83 20.82
N PRO A 458 30.29 -4.96 20.44
CA PRO A 458 29.72 -5.90 19.49
C PRO A 458 28.43 -6.49 20.07
N VAL A 459 27.36 -6.46 19.28
CA VAL A 459 26.11 -7.17 19.57
C VAL A 459 26.03 -8.31 18.58
N ASP A 460 25.95 -9.54 19.08
CA ASP A 460 25.62 -10.68 18.23
C ASP A 460 24.22 -10.42 17.68
N SER A 461 24.07 -10.38 16.36
CA SER A 461 22.82 -9.98 15.71
C SER A 461 22.64 -10.76 14.43
N GLU A 462 21.40 -11.13 14.15
CA GLU A 462 21.02 -11.86 12.94
C GLU A 462 20.10 -10.97 12.12
N VAL A 463 20.49 -10.70 10.87
CA VAL A 463 19.70 -9.92 9.91
C VAL A 463 18.96 -10.90 9.01
N TYR A 464 17.63 -10.82 8.98
CA TYR A 464 16.77 -11.65 8.13
C TYR A 464 16.10 -10.82 7.05
N VAL A 465 15.99 -11.34 5.83
CA VAL A 465 15.18 -10.72 4.76
C VAL A 465 13.71 -11.08 4.94
N LEU A 466 12.85 -10.07 5.04
CA LEU A 466 11.40 -10.24 5.09
C LEU A 466 10.82 -10.39 3.69
N GLU A 467 11.10 -9.42 2.83
CA GLU A 467 10.61 -9.37 1.45
C GLU A 467 11.52 -8.52 0.55
N VAL A 468 11.42 -8.78 -0.76
CA VAL A 468 12.06 -8.00 -1.81
C VAL A 468 10.98 -7.56 -2.80
N ASN A 469 10.90 -6.26 -3.04
CA ASN A 469 9.99 -5.65 -3.99
C ASN A 469 10.77 -5.25 -5.25
N PRO A 470 10.57 -5.93 -6.39
CA PRO A 470 11.27 -5.66 -7.66
C PRO A 470 10.70 -4.42 -8.38
N ARG A 471 10.52 -3.31 -7.67
CA ARG A 471 9.92 -2.06 -8.16
C ARG A 471 10.31 -0.90 -7.26
N SER A 472 9.88 0.30 -7.64
CA SER A 472 9.85 1.41 -6.68
C SER A 472 9.03 1.05 -5.44
N SER A 473 9.48 1.54 -4.31
CA SER A 473 8.73 1.53 -3.05
C SER A 473 8.08 2.89 -2.81
N ARG A 474 7.25 2.95 -1.78
CA ARG A 474 6.70 4.21 -1.27
C ARG A 474 7.76 5.14 -0.66
N THR A 475 8.92 4.63 -0.30
CA THR A 475 9.99 5.40 0.35
C THR A 475 10.99 6.02 -0.63
N VAL A 476 10.90 5.68 -1.92
CA VAL A 476 11.69 6.30 -3.00
C VAL A 476 11.62 7.83 -3.02
N PRO A 477 10.46 8.51 -2.96
CA PRO A 477 10.41 9.97 -2.93
C PRO A 477 11.06 10.55 -1.67
N PHE A 478 10.86 9.92 -0.52
CA PHE A 478 11.44 10.33 0.76
C PHE A 478 12.97 10.27 0.69
N ILE A 479 13.53 9.11 0.34
CA ILE A 479 14.99 8.93 0.32
C ILE A 479 15.65 9.76 -0.78
N SER A 480 15.02 9.92 -1.95
CA SER A 480 15.53 10.76 -3.05
C SER A 480 15.60 12.24 -2.64
N LYS A 481 14.59 12.74 -1.92
CA LYS A 481 14.58 14.12 -1.41
C LYS A 481 15.69 14.38 -0.40
N VAL A 482 15.95 13.43 0.50
CA VAL A 482 16.93 13.59 1.60
C VAL A 482 18.37 13.39 1.13
N THR A 483 18.63 12.33 0.38
CA THR A 483 19.98 11.97 -0.10
C THR A 483 20.40 12.81 -1.30
N GLY A 484 19.42 13.25 -2.09
CA GLY A 484 19.66 13.92 -3.35
C GLY A 484 19.99 13.01 -4.52
N VAL A 485 19.98 11.69 -4.33
CA VAL A 485 20.13 10.71 -5.41
C VAL A 485 18.82 10.65 -6.19
N PRO A 486 18.80 10.94 -7.50
CA PRO A 486 17.58 10.95 -8.31
C PRO A 486 17.22 9.53 -8.75
N MET A 487 16.82 8.67 -7.80
CA MET A 487 16.72 7.21 -7.99
C MET A 487 15.90 6.81 -9.22
N VAL A 488 14.72 7.39 -9.41
CA VAL A 488 13.84 7.08 -10.55
C VAL A 488 14.48 7.46 -11.89
N ALA A 489 15.19 8.58 -11.94
CA ALA A 489 15.89 9.01 -13.15
C ALA A 489 17.05 8.07 -13.48
N LEU A 490 17.82 7.64 -12.45
CA LEU A 490 18.87 6.63 -12.62
C LEU A 490 18.28 5.30 -13.10
N GLY A 491 17.22 4.81 -12.46
CA GLY A 491 16.54 3.58 -12.85
C GLY A 491 16.01 3.63 -14.28
N THR A 492 15.45 4.76 -14.70
CA THR A 492 14.97 4.95 -16.09
C THR A 492 16.12 4.97 -17.09
N ARG A 493 17.25 5.65 -16.80
CA ARG A 493 18.42 5.67 -17.68
C ARG A 493 19.10 4.31 -17.78
N ILE A 494 19.14 3.56 -16.68
CA ILE A 494 19.61 2.17 -16.67
C ILE A 494 18.69 1.26 -17.50
N ALA A 495 17.37 1.47 -17.40
CA ALA A 495 16.41 0.76 -18.22
C ALA A 495 16.60 1.03 -19.73
N LEU A 496 17.18 2.18 -20.09
CA LEU A 496 17.60 2.54 -21.46
C LEU A 496 19.01 2.02 -21.85
N GLY A 497 19.70 1.33 -20.93
CA GLY A 497 20.99 0.68 -21.19
C GLY A 497 22.22 1.37 -20.61
N GLU A 498 22.07 2.48 -19.87
CA GLU A 498 23.18 3.11 -19.16
C GLU A 498 23.59 2.34 -17.90
N THR A 499 24.80 2.59 -17.40
CA THR A 499 25.31 1.99 -16.14
C THR A 499 25.45 3.04 -15.06
N LEU A 500 25.39 2.65 -13.79
CA LEU A 500 25.67 3.52 -12.64
C LEU A 500 27.02 4.23 -12.81
N ALA A 501 28.04 3.50 -13.25
CA ALA A 501 29.37 4.05 -13.51
C ALA A 501 29.35 5.18 -14.56
N SER A 502 28.66 4.98 -15.70
CA SER A 502 28.51 6.02 -16.73
C SER A 502 27.72 7.25 -16.26
N LEU A 503 26.86 7.06 -15.25
CA LEU A 503 26.05 8.11 -14.63
C LEU A 503 26.78 8.83 -13.48
N GLY A 504 28.03 8.44 -13.17
CA GLY A 504 28.83 9.04 -12.10
C GLY A 504 28.55 8.48 -10.70
N TYR A 505 27.96 7.29 -10.61
CA TYR A 505 27.66 6.60 -9.35
C TYR A 505 28.45 5.29 -9.24
N SER A 506 28.74 4.88 -8.00
CA SER A 506 29.36 3.60 -7.67
C SER A 506 28.41 2.74 -6.85
N GLY A 507 28.56 1.42 -6.89
CA GLY A 507 27.82 0.52 -6.01
C GLY A 507 28.20 0.65 -4.53
N GLY A 508 27.41 -0.02 -3.69
CA GLY A 508 27.50 0.03 -2.24
C GLY A 508 26.64 1.14 -1.62
N LEU A 509 26.91 1.42 -0.34
CA LEU A 509 26.22 2.47 0.41
C LEU A 509 26.72 3.85 0.00
N TRP A 510 25.81 4.69 -0.47
CA TRP A 510 26.08 6.08 -0.79
C TRP A 510 26.54 6.86 0.44
N SER A 511 27.35 7.91 0.23
CA SER A 511 27.88 8.72 1.31
C SER A 511 26.75 9.25 2.20
N ARG A 512 26.82 8.95 3.50
CA ARG A 512 25.82 9.35 4.49
C ARG A 512 25.61 10.86 4.44
N SER A 513 24.36 11.29 4.23
CA SER A 513 24.01 12.70 4.34
C SER A 513 24.18 13.17 5.79
N ARG A 514 24.52 14.45 5.97
CA ARG A 514 24.51 15.12 7.27
C ARG A 514 23.10 15.36 7.82
N LEU A 515 22.09 15.12 6.99
CA LEU A 515 20.68 15.34 7.32
C LEU A 515 20.11 14.11 7.99
N VAL A 516 19.24 14.35 8.97
CA VAL A 516 18.34 13.35 9.53
C VAL A 516 16.94 13.68 9.07
N ALA A 517 16.22 12.67 8.60
CA ALA A 517 14.85 12.75 8.17
C ALA A 517 14.03 11.66 8.84
N VAL A 518 12.85 12.03 9.32
CA VAL A 518 11.87 11.12 9.91
C VAL A 518 10.61 11.22 9.07
N LYS A 519 10.26 10.10 8.42
CA LYS A 519 8.95 9.89 7.80
C LYS A 519 7.98 9.46 8.91
N ALA A 520 6.79 10.05 8.93
CA ALA A 520 5.70 9.59 9.80
C ALA A 520 4.40 9.39 9.00
N PRO A 521 3.62 8.34 9.28
CA PRO A 521 2.34 8.10 8.63
C PRO A 521 1.26 9.10 9.08
N VAL A 522 0.28 9.34 8.21
CA VAL A 522 -0.92 10.11 8.51
C VAL A 522 -2.15 9.25 8.27
N PHE A 523 -3.08 9.27 9.22
CA PHE A 523 -4.29 8.46 9.22
C PHE A 523 -5.54 9.33 9.01
N SER A 524 -6.42 8.95 8.08
CA SER A 524 -7.67 9.69 7.78
C SER A 524 -8.85 9.30 8.67
N MET A 525 -8.59 8.87 9.91
CA MET A 525 -9.59 8.21 10.77
C MET A 525 -10.68 9.15 11.27
N SER A 526 -10.45 10.46 11.26
CA SER A 526 -11.51 11.46 11.49
C SER A 526 -12.62 11.39 10.43
N LYS A 527 -12.34 10.81 9.26
CA LYS A 527 -13.31 10.58 8.17
C LYS A 527 -13.85 9.15 8.15
N LEU A 528 -13.23 8.20 8.85
CA LEU A 528 -13.52 6.76 8.79
C LEU A 528 -13.97 6.23 10.16
N ALA A 529 -15.16 6.64 10.61
CA ALA A 529 -15.66 6.37 11.97
C ALA A 529 -15.82 4.87 12.33
N GLY A 530 -15.86 3.97 11.34
CA GLY A 530 -15.98 2.52 11.52
C GLY A 530 -14.66 1.74 11.48
N VAL A 531 -13.52 2.43 11.32
CA VAL A 531 -12.20 1.78 11.13
C VAL A 531 -11.35 1.94 12.39
N ASP A 532 -10.74 0.84 12.81
CA ASP A 532 -9.93 0.79 14.02
C ASP A 532 -8.49 1.29 13.78
N THR A 533 -7.95 2.10 14.70
CA THR A 533 -6.68 2.83 14.54
C THR A 533 -5.47 2.15 15.20
N TYR A 534 -5.61 0.88 15.59
CA TYR A 534 -4.48 0.12 16.11
C TYR A 534 -3.44 -0.16 15.01
N LEU A 535 -2.16 -0.09 15.37
CA LEU A 535 -1.05 -0.47 14.52
C LEU A 535 -0.87 -2.00 14.53
N GLY A 536 -0.72 -2.60 13.36
CA GLY A 536 -0.55 -4.03 13.19
C GLY A 536 0.06 -4.36 11.84
N PRO A 537 0.00 -5.63 11.40
CA PRO A 537 0.65 -6.08 10.17
C PRO A 537 -0.10 -5.64 8.90
N GLU A 538 -1.33 -5.13 9.01
CA GLU A 538 -2.07 -4.52 7.91
C GLU A 538 -1.90 -2.99 7.90
N MET A 539 -1.55 -2.43 6.74
CA MET A 539 -1.43 -0.98 6.53
C MET A 539 -2.79 -0.30 6.58
N LYS A 540 -2.87 0.86 7.24
CA LYS A 540 -4.09 1.68 7.34
C LYS A 540 -3.85 3.17 7.08
N SER A 541 -2.60 3.61 7.02
CA SER A 541 -2.25 5.00 6.73
C SER A 541 -2.68 5.38 5.31
N THR A 542 -2.99 6.66 5.15
CA THR A 542 -3.50 7.24 3.89
C THR A 542 -2.51 8.22 3.26
N GLY A 543 -1.41 8.52 3.94
CA GLY A 543 -0.39 9.44 3.49
C GLY A 543 0.76 9.52 4.49
N GLU A 544 1.70 10.42 4.24
CA GLU A 544 2.92 10.57 5.03
C GLU A 544 3.35 12.04 5.13
N VAL A 545 4.12 12.34 6.18
CA VAL A 545 4.80 13.60 6.39
C VAL A 545 6.28 13.34 6.66
N MET A 546 7.11 14.36 6.42
CA MET A 546 8.55 14.28 6.58
C MET A 546 9.05 15.42 7.47
N GLY A 547 9.64 15.08 8.61
CA GLY A 547 10.46 15.99 9.40
C GLY A 547 11.92 15.87 8.99
N ILE A 548 12.59 16.97 8.65
CA ILE A 548 14.01 16.99 8.27
C ILE A 548 14.78 18.00 9.09
N ASP A 549 15.94 17.63 9.62
CA ASP A 549 16.88 18.54 10.29
C ASP A 549 18.30 17.96 10.29
N PHE A 550 19.21 18.56 11.06
CA PHE A 550 20.59 18.08 11.24
C PHE A 550 20.75 17.11 12.42
N THR A 551 19.75 17.02 13.30
CA THR A 551 19.74 16.11 14.44
C THR A 551 18.46 15.27 14.43
N PHE A 552 18.55 14.08 15.04
CA PHE A 552 17.43 13.16 15.13
C PHE A 552 16.27 13.75 15.92
N GLU A 553 16.55 14.36 17.08
CA GLU A 553 15.52 14.95 17.94
C GLU A 553 14.74 16.05 17.22
N ALA A 554 15.42 16.92 16.46
CA ALA A 554 14.77 18.01 15.74
C ALA A 554 13.92 17.50 14.56
N ALA A 555 14.42 16.51 13.81
CA ALA A 555 13.66 15.87 12.74
C ALA A 555 12.43 15.12 13.28
N LEU A 556 12.58 14.41 14.40
CA LEU A 556 11.50 13.68 15.06
C LEU A 556 10.42 14.63 15.60
N ILE A 557 10.80 15.73 16.26
CA ILE A 557 9.86 16.75 16.74
C ILE A 557 9.00 17.26 15.57
N LYS A 558 9.62 17.59 14.44
CA LYS A 558 8.90 18.06 13.24
C LYS A 558 7.93 17.01 12.70
N ALA A 559 8.37 15.76 12.59
CA ALA A 559 7.53 14.66 12.11
C ALA A 559 6.32 14.44 13.02
N LEU A 560 6.52 14.41 14.34
CA LEU A 560 5.44 14.24 15.32
C LEU A 560 4.45 15.41 15.30
N ILE A 561 4.92 16.65 15.13
CA ILE A 561 4.04 17.81 14.98
C ILE A 561 3.20 17.67 13.70
N ALA A 562 3.85 17.38 12.57
CA ALA A 562 3.19 17.29 11.28
C ALA A 562 2.19 16.11 11.19
N SER A 563 2.45 15.01 11.91
CA SER A 563 1.56 13.84 11.94
C SER A 563 0.48 13.92 13.02
N GLY A 564 0.44 15.00 13.83
CA GLY A 564 -0.50 15.14 14.95
C GLY A 564 -0.21 14.23 16.14
N LEU A 565 1.01 13.68 16.24
CA LEU A 565 1.47 12.78 17.30
C LEU A 565 2.36 13.48 18.35
N ALA A 566 2.48 14.80 18.32
CA ALA A 566 3.22 15.55 19.33
C ALA A 566 2.40 15.70 20.63
N LEU A 567 2.98 15.29 21.76
CA LEU A 567 2.42 15.60 23.08
C LEU A 567 2.68 17.07 23.45
N PRO A 568 1.77 17.72 24.22
CA PRO A 568 2.06 19.02 24.83
C PRO A 568 3.14 18.87 25.91
N ARG A 569 3.70 19.98 26.39
CA ARG A 569 4.76 19.94 27.42
C ARG A 569 4.29 19.52 28.81
N LYS A 570 3.01 19.72 29.10
CA LYS A 570 2.38 19.40 30.38
C LYS A 570 0.92 19.05 30.14
N GLY A 571 0.32 18.33 31.08
CA GLY A 571 -1.09 17.95 31.04
C GLY A 571 -1.29 16.58 31.66
N ALA A 572 -2.46 15.99 31.40
CA ALA A 572 -2.74 14.63 31.82
C ALA A 572 -2.81 13.67 30.64
N ILE A 573 -2.43 12.41 30.86
CA ILE A 573 -2.48 11.33 29.85
C ILE A 573 -3.35 10.20 30.39
N LEU A 574 -4.19 9.63 29.50
CA LEU A 574 -4.91 8.39 29.78
C LEU A 574 -4.04 7.19 29.44
N LEU A 575 -3.84 6.28 30.40
CA LEU A 575 -3.07 5.05 30.26
C LEU A 575 -3.98 3.82 30.41
N THR A 576 -4.08 3.04 29.35
CA THR A 576 -4.78 1.75 29.35
C THR A 576 -3.91 0.71 28.64
N ILE A 577 -3.13 -0.01 29.45
CA ILE A 577 -1.99 -0.81 28.98
C ILE A 577 -2.27 -2.29 29.27
N ALA A 578 -2.10 -3.14 28.26
CA ALA A 578 -2.19 -4.57 28.38
C ALA A 578 -1.18 -5.11 29.41
N ASP A 579 -1.53 -6.18 30.13
CA ASP A 579 -0.68 -6.72 31.19
C ASP A 579 0.73 -7.10 30.69
N ARG A 580 0.82 -7.64 29.47
CA ARG A 580 2.08 -8.00 28.81
C ARG A 580 3.01 -6.82 28.56
N ASP A 581 2.45 -5.63 28.35
CA ASP A 581 3.20 -4.42 27.96
C ASP A 581 3.63 -3.59 29.18
N LYS A 582 3.08 -3.88 30.37
CA LYS A 582 3.36 -3.13 31.60
C LYS A 582 4.86 -3.08 31.95
N PRO A 583 5.62 -4.20 31.92
CA PRO A 583 7.05 -4.16 32.21
C PRO A 583 7.80 -3.19 31.30
N GLU A 584 7.48 -3.16 30.00
CA GLU A 584 8.11 -2.28 29.02
C GLU A 584 7.63 -0.82 29.16
N ALA A 585 6.37 -0.60 29.54
CA ALA A 585 5.82 0.73 29.75
C ALA A 585 6.37 1.42 31.01
N ALA A 586 6.84 0.67 32.02
CA ALA A 586 7.31 1.21 33.31
C ALA A 586 8.32 2.38 33.18
N PRO A 587 9.43 2.27 32.41
CA PRO A 587 10.35 3.39 32.22
C PRO A 587 9.72 4.59 31.49
N LEU A 588 8.77 4.37 30.58
CA LEU A 588 8.08 5.43 29.86
C LEU A 588 7.15 6.22 30.78
N ILE A 589 6.40 5.52 31.62
CA ILE A 589 5.52 6.14 32.63
C ILE A 589 6.34 6.96 33.62
N LYS A 590 7.46 6.44 34.11
CA LYS A 590 8.39 7.20 34.98
C LYS A 590 8.94 8.44 34.27
N ALA A 591 9.30 8.33 32.99
CA ALA A 591 9.78 9.46 32.22
C ALA A 591 8.71 10.55 32.05
N LEU A 592 7.46 10.17 31.76
CA LEU A 592 6.34 11.10 31.68
C LEU A 592 6.06 11.77 33.03
N ALA A 593 6.14 11.03 34.14
CA ALA A 593 5.97 11.56 35.48
C ALA A 593 7.05 12.62 35.80
N ASN A 594 8.31 12.34 35.44
CA ASN A 594 9.42 13.27 35.61
C ASN A 594 9.27 14.53 34.75
N LEU A 595 8.54 14.46 33.63
CA LEU A 595 8.18 15.60 32.80
C LEU A 595 6.94 16.36 33.33
N GLY A 596 6.35 15.91 34.44
CA GLY A 596 5.23 16.58 35.11
C GLY A 596 3.84 16.22 34.57
N PHE A 597 3.71 15.10 33.87
CA PHE A 597 2.39 14.62 33.45
C PHE A 597 1.61 13.96 34.60
N GLU A 598 0.31 14.22 34.62
CA GLU A 598 -0.64 13.53 35.50
C GLU A 598 -1.24 12.31 34.79
N PHE A 599 -1.61 11.27 35.54
CA PHE A 599 -2.13 10.04 34.94
C PHE A 599 -3.60 9.78 35.28
N TYR A 600 -4.38 9.54 34.24
CA TYR A 600 -5.66 8.85 34.32
C TYR A 600 -5.43 7.41 33.87
N ALA A 601 -5.99 6.42 34.54
CA ALA A 601 -5.72 5.03 34.18
C ALA A 601 -6.88 4.09 34.51
N THR A 602 -7.06 3.06 33.68
CA THR A 602 -7.96 1.93 33.98
C THR A 602 -7.47 1.17 35.21
N GLU A 603 -8.34 0.49 35.95
CA GLU A 603 -8.02 -0.12 37.25
C GLU A 603 -6.69 -0.91 37.27
N GLY A 604 -6.52 -1.86 36.34
CA GLY A 604 -5.31 -2.68 36.26
C GLY A 604 -4.05 -1.88 35.97
N THR A 605 -4.16 -0.81 35.17
CA THR A 605 -3.06 0.10 34.86
C THR A 605 -2.78 1.04 36.04
N ALA A 606 -3.81 1.54 36.72
CA ALA A 606 -3.70 2.40 37.89
C ALA A 606 -3.00 1.67 39.05
N ARG A 607 -3.36 0.40 39.29
CA ARG A 607 -2.69 -0.45 40.29
C ARG A 607 -1.20 -0.59 40.00
N PHE A 608 -0.85 -0.83 38.74
CA PHE A 608 0.54 -0.92 38.29
C PHE A 608 1.31 0.40 38.48
N ILE A 609 0.73 1.54 38.11
CA ILE A 609 1.37 2.86 38.30
C ILE A 609 1.63 3.14 39.79
N ARG A 610 0.67 2.81 40.67
CA ARG A 610 0.84 2.93 42.12
C ARG A 610 1.96 2.03 42.65
N GLN A 611 2.11 0.81 42.12
CA GLN A 611 3.24 -0.09 42.45
C GLN A 611 4.60 0.48 42.02
N LEU A 612 4.64 1.33 40.98
CA LEU A 612 5.85 2.07 40.60
C LEU A 612 6.15 3.25 41.54
N GLY A 613 5.32 3.51 42.55
CA GLY A 613 5.45 4.64 43.48
C GLY A 613 4.95 5.97 42.91
N LEU A 614 4.17 5.93 41.83
CA LEU A 614 3.68 7.14 41.14
C LEU A 614 2.20 7.41 41.46
N PRO A 615 1.80 8.69 41.57
CA PRO A 615 0.41 9.03 41.79
C PRO A 615 -0.43 8.82 40.53
N VAL A 616 -1.67 8.36 40.71
CA VAL A 616 -2.70 8.33 39.67
C VAL A 616 -3.73 9.38 40.04
N LYS A 617 -3.91 10.39 39.18
CA LYS A 617 -4.85 11.51 39.41
C LYS A 617 -6.26 11.00 39.57
N GLN A 618 -6.67 10.09 38.70
CA GLN A 618 -7.97 9.44 38.80
C GLN A 618 -7.93 8.05 38.14
N GLN A 619 -8.47 7.07 38.87
CA GLN A 619 -8.80 5.77 38.30
C GLN A 619 -10.11 5.90 37.53
N VAL A 620 -10.15 5.46 36.28
CA VAL A 620 -11.31 5.55 35.39
C VAL A 620 -11.89 4.17 35.08
N TYR A 621 -13.20 4.12 34.88
CA TYR A 621 -13.91 2.89 34.52
C TYR A 621 -13.74 2.55 33.04
N LYS A 622 -13.81 1.27 32.68
CA LYS A 622 -13.99 0.89 31.28
C LYS A 622 -15.42 1.19 30.81
N LEU A 623 -15.67 1.03 29.52
CA LEU A 623 -17.01 1.23 28.97
C LEU A 623 -17.98 0.20 29.56
N GLY A 624 -19.10 0.69 30.09
CA GLY A 624 -20.12 -0.13 30.74
C GLY A 624 -19.88 -0.46 32.22
N GLU A 625 -18.73 -0.07 32.79
CA GLU A 625 -18.41 -0.32 34.22
C GLU A 625 -18.81 0.86 35.15
N GLY A 626 -19.01 2.07 34.61
CA GLY A 626 -19.39 3.24 35.40
C GLY A 626 -18.95 4.58 34.78
N HIS A 627 -19.06 5.68 35.55
CA HIS A 627 -18.62 7.01 35.16
C HIS A 627 -17.75 7.66 36.27
N PRO A 628 -16.76 8.51 35.94
CA PRO A 628 -16.29 8.78 34.58
C PRO A 628 -15.52 7.58 34.01
N ASN A 629 -15.85 7.22 32.77
CA ASN A 629 -15.15 6.17 32.03
C ASN A 629 -14.04 6.75 31.13
N VAL A 630 -13.30 5.85 30.49
CA VAL A 630 -12.22 6.17 29.54
C VAL A 630 -12.62 7.11 28.40
N VAL A 631 -13.87 7.08 27.93
CA VAL A 631 -14.36 7.96 26.86
C VAL A 631 -14.73 9.33 27.40
N ASP A 632 -15.35 9.39 28.58
CA ASP A 632 -15.75 10.65 29.22
C ASP A 632 -14.53 11.56 29.44
N VAL A 633 -13.44 11.01 29.99
CA VAL A 633 -12.23 11.79 30.27
C VAL A 633 -11.57 12.36 29.01
N ILE A 634 -11.72 11.68 27.86
CA ILE A 634 -11.26 12.19 26.57
C ILE A 634 -12.21 13.28 26.07
N ARG A 635 -13.53 13.05 26.10
CA ARG A 635 -14.54 13.99 25.61
C ARG A 635 -14.58 15.28 26.40
N GLU A 636 -14.39 15.23 27.71
CA GLU A 636 -14.33 16.39 28.59
C GLU A 636 -13.00 17.16 28.47
N GLY A 637 -12.03 16.62 27.72
CA GLY A 637 -10.75 17.27 27.47
C GLY A 637 -9.79 17.27 28.67
N LEU A 638 -10.03 16.39 29.65
CA LEU A 638 -9.23 16.23 30.86
C LEU A 638 -7.83 15.69 30.55
N VAL A 639 -7.70 14.89 29.49
CA VAL A 639 -6.43 14.36 29.00
C VAL A 639 -6.03 14.98 27.67
N LYS A 640 -4.72 15.07 27.41
CA LYS A 640 -4.12 15.60 26.18
C LYS A 640 -3.35 14.55 25.37
N GLY A 641 -3.43 13.28 25.78
CA GLY A 641 -2.86 12.15 25.07
C GLY A 641 -3.40 10.85 25.64
N VAL A 642 -3.36 9.82 24.81
CA VAL A 642 -3.87 8.49 25.15
C VAL A 642 -2.79 7.45 24.81
N VAL A 643 -2.54 6.53 25.73
CA VAL A 643 -1.76 5.31 25.46
C VAL A 643 -2.69 4.12 25.61
N ASN A 644 -2.91 3.41 24.52
CA ASN A 644 -3.78 2.25 24.49
C ASN A 644 -3.16 1.08 23.72
N THR A 645 -2.62 0.11 24.46
CA THR A 645 -2.07 -1.11 23.85
C THR A 645 -3.12 -2.22 23.78
N LEU A 646 -2.99 -3.12 22.81
CA LEU A 646 -3.98 -4.17 22.54
C LEU A 646 -3.87 -5.35 23.50
N THR A 647 -5.04 -5.88 23.89
CA THR A 647 -5.22 -7.16 24.58
C THR A 647 -5.93 -8.12 23.62
N GLY A 648 -5.45 -9.36 23.45
CA GLY A 648 -5.90 -10.32 22.42
C GLY A 648 -7.35 -10.84 22.53
N ASN A 649 -8.14 -10.36 23.50
CA ASN A 649 -9.51 -10.82 23.72
C ASN A 649 -10.58 -9.91 23.05
N ARG A 650 -11.70 -10.49 22.59
CA ARG A 650 -12.81 -9.81 21.88
C ARG A 650 -13.49 -8.68 22.67
N THR A 651 -13.64 -8.79 23.99
CA THR A 651 -14.33 -7.75 24.79
C THR A 651 -13.47 -6.48 24.96
N PRO A 652 -12.18 -6.57 25.31
CA PRO A 652 -11.27 -5.42 25.30
C PRO A 652 -11.10 -4.71 23.94
N LEU A 653 -11.35 -5.40 22.83
CA LEU A 653 -11.27 -4.81 21.48
C LEU A 653 -12.31 -3.70 21.27
N LYS A 654 -13.52 -3.85 21.83
CA LYS A 654 -14.58 -2.83 21.71
C LYS A 654 -14.27 -1.58 22.51
N ASP A 655 -13.75 -1.74 23.73
CA ASP A 655 -13.39 -0.60 24.57
C ASP A 655 -12.21 0.17 23.99
N GLY A 656 -11.17 -0.55 23.54
CA GLY A 656 -10.01 0.03 22.89
C GLY A 656 -10.38 0.79 21.61
N PHE A 657 -11.28 0.24 20.81
CA PHE A 657 -11.79 0.91 19.61
C PHE A 657 -12.40 2.28 19.92
N GLU A 658 -13.31 2.35 20.89
CA GLU A 658 -13.98 3.61 21.26
C GLU A 658 -13.02 4.64 21.88
N ILE A 659 -12.05 4.19 22.68
CA ILE A 659 -10.97 5.06 23.21
C ILE A 659 -10.21 5.71 22.06
N ARG A 660 -9.73 4.89 21.13
CA ARG A 660 -8.93 5.31 19.98
C ARG A 660 -9.70 6.25 19.06
N ARG A 661 -10.95 5.89 18.74
CA ARG A 661 -11.88 6.72 17.97
C ARG A 661 -12.10 8.08 18.63
N THR A 662 -12.43 8.10 19.91
CA THR A 662 -12.71 9.35 20.64
C THR A 662 -11.46 10.25 20.69
N ALA A 663 -10.26 9.67 20.82
CA ALA A 663 -9.00 10.42 20.77
C ALA A 663 -8.80 11.11 19.41
N VAL A 664 -9.07 10.40 18.31
CA VAL A 664 -9.03 10.96 16.95
C VAL A 664 -10.06 12.06 16.76
N GLU A 665 -11.31 11.85 17.19
CA GLU A 665 -12.39 12.86 17.10
C GLU A 665 -12.04 14.14 17.88
N ARG A 666 -11.27 14.02 18.98
CA ARG A 666 -10.79 15.14 19.79
C ARG A 666 -9.42 15.69 19.38
N GLN A 667 -8.83 15.16 18.32
CA GLN A 667 -7.51 15.56 17.80
C GLN A 667 -6.41 15.53 18.89
N ILE A 668 -6.45 14.54 19.77
CA ILE A 668 -5.37 14.30 20.74
C ILE A 668 -4.55 13.07 20.30
N PRO A 669 -3.22 13.08 20.50
CA PRO A 669 -2.37 11.96 20.10
C PRO A 669 -2.77 10.68 20.82
N CYS A 670 -2.90 9.60 20.04
CA CYS A 670 -3.20 8.26 20.53
C CYS A 670 -2.07 7.30 20.14
N TYR A 671 -1.39 6.75 21.13
CA TYR A 671 -0.29 5.80 20.96
C TYR A 671 -0.78 4.38 21.19
N THR A 672 -0.71 3.57 20.13
CA THR A 672 -1.05 2.14 20.17
C THR A 672 0.18 1.23 20.19
N SER A 673 1.35 1.79 19.88
CA SER A 673 2.67 1.17 20.07
C SER A 673 3.47 1.92 21.15
N LEU A 674 4.14 1.15 22.01
CA LEU A 674 5.07 1.70 23.00
C LEU A 674 6.34 2.28 22.35
N ASP A 675 6.70 1.83 21.15
CA ASP A 675 7.84 2.35 20.41
C ASP A 675 7.58 3.79 19.93
N THR A 676 6.39 4.05 19.39
CA THR A 676 5.94 5.41 19.03
C THR A 676 5.87 6.32 20.25
N LEU A 677 5.33 5.82 21.38
CA LEU A 677 5.30 6.57 22.63
C LEU A 677 6.71 6.92 23.11
N ARG A 678 7.65 5.97 23.01
CA ARG A 678 9.05 6.19 23.40
C ARG A 678 9.70 7.30 22.57
N ALA A 679 9.46 7.32 21.27
CA ALA A 679 9.90 8.40 20.38
C ALA A 679 9.30 9.75 20.79
N ALA A 680 7.99 9.81 21.08
CA ALA A 680 7.34 11.04 21.56
C ALA A 680 7.90 11.53 22.90
N VAL A 681 8.16 10.62 23.86
CA VAL A 681 8.77 10.95 25.15
C VAL A 681 10.20 11.48 24.98
N GLN A 682 10.97 10.93 24.06
CA GLN A 682 12.32 11.44 23.76
C GLN A 682 12.27 12.84 23.15
N ALA A 683 11.36 13.07 22.19
CA ALA A 683 11.14 14.39 21.61
C ALA A 683 10.80 15.44 22.67
N LEU A 684 10.01 15.06 23.70
CA LEU A 684 9.74 15.92 24.85
C LEU A 684 10.97 16.19 25.72
N LYS A 685 11.78 15.15 26.01
CA LYS A 685 13.01 15.28 26.81
C LYS A 685 14.06 16.17 26.17
N ALA A 686 14.15 16.16 24.84
CA ALA A 686 15.06 17.02 24.09
C ALA A 686 14.75 18.53 24.29
N GLY A 687 13.56 18.86 24.81
CA GLY A 687 13.18 20.23 25.16
C GLY A 687 13.14 21.17 23.95
N THR A 688 13.39 22.47 24.17
CA THR A 688 13.56 23.49 23.12
C THR A 688 14.89 23.35 22.37
N ALA A 689 15.33 22.14 22.02
CA ALA A 689 16.31 22.00 20.95
C ALA A 689 15.66 22.64 19.72
N GLY A 690 16.10 23.86 19.38
CA GLY A 690 15.50 24.62 18.30
C GLY A 690 15.64 23.82 17.01
N TYR A 691 14.53 23.32 16.49
CA TYR A 691 14.53 22.81 15.13
C TYR A 691 14.67 24.00 14.18
N SER A 692 15.40 23.80 13.09
CA SER A 692 15.53 24.82 12.05
C SER A 692 14.29 24.83 11.15
N VAL A 693 14.01 25.89 10.41
CA VAL A 693 12.99 25.86 9.34
C VAL A 693 13.63 26.44 8.11
N LEU A 694 13.97 25.58 7.16
CA LEU A 694 14.65 25.95 5.92
C LEU A 694 13.96 25.26 4.73
N PRO A 695 13.98 25.86 3.53
CA PRO A 695 13.66 25.15 2.30
C PRO A 695 14.59 23.94 2.10
N LEU A 696 14.08 22.85 1.50
CA LEU A 696 14.87 21.63 1.27
C LEU A 696 16.22 21.88 0.53
N PRO A 697 16.30 22.75 -0.51
CA PRO A 697 17.59 23.07 -1.13
C PRO A 697 18.63 23.63 -0.15
N GLU A 698 18.21 24.41 0.85
CA GLU A 698 19.11 24.98 1.86
C GLU A 698 19.60 23.94 2.87
N TYR A 699 18.75 22.98 3.25
CA TYR A 699 19.18 21.82 4.04
C TYR A 699 20.27 21.03 3.29
N ARG A 700 20.09 20.85 1.98
CA ARG A 700 21.00 20.07 1.13
C ARG A 700 22.30 20.80 0.76
N ARG A 701 22.35 22.13 0.85
CA ARG A 701 23.58 22.89 0.55
C ARG A 701 24.73 22.39 1.44
N PRO A 702 25.92 22.13 0.88
CA PRO A 702 27.13 22.00 1.70
C PRO A 702 27.34 23.33 2.44
N ARG A 703 27.45 23.33 3.77
CA ARG A 703 28.00 24.52 4.45
C ARG A 703 29.49 24.59 4.10
N GLY A 704 29.96 25.77 3.70
CA GLY A 704 31.36 25.99 3.33
C GLY A 704 32.32 25.36 4.34
N ARG A 705 33.34 24.69 3.83
CA ARG A 705 34.41 24.06 4.63
C ARG A 705 35.15 25.10 5.46
#